data_AF-A0A9Q8VEH6-F1
#
_entry.id   AF-A0A9Q8VEH6-F1
#
_cell.length_a   1.000
_cell.length_b   1.000
_cell.length_c   1.000
_cell.angle_alpha   90.00
_cell.angle_beta   90.00
_cell.angle_gamma   90.00
#
_symmetry.space_group_name_H-M   'P 1'
#
loop_
_entity.id
_entity.type
_entity.pdbx_description
1 polymer ?
#
loop_
_entity_poly.entity_id
_entity_poly.type
_entity_poly.pdbx_seq_one_letter_code
_entity_poly.pdbx_strand_id
1 'polypeptide(L)'
;MADTEEPQFNTLAERIAALNKQKNFNGSDAPRKKPPPPAPPIRSTNGSTPSHHQVNPTVPPRPNRNNPPPLPRRDTQSSTASGGDGAHQPNGSRQAPPPLPSRISSSASPSPAQVPRRASTQSGLLTARRNSASSEISQHSTLSSVSIGHASSASSYGSNGGAGRKMAPAFDPSSLPPLPPTRRELEAKAKEAAAAEAVEKDARAKEYAAKQAAKPKTPQPSATLAIPSRPTLPPRLPSRPAKSPNPPVPATTRTESEEDTKPAPRKLPPIRGFSSGQSTTDRPPIPTRPSASANDDAPPPIPVASRPSAAQIDAASSRTAEPPKPLNDCWVCRDWSAADGVAAQFPRQSLPRNDPVGHLARGLCDPFPSYTDKARAIFTWFHHNIFYDTVAFFGNNVRHMSVEETIFSGKAVCQGYAETYKAIANRAGLECVVVGGHGKGFGHTPLKKGERPPPPKPDGHAWNAVRIDGGVWKLLDACWGAGHICGANNLYKQEFSPKEFTSSNESFGLRHFPSNPSYQYRSDGRVVSWEEYYRGRVDGEPPVFYTNGHQEGIAEESVEPKEADIAIYSSQVVRFQFSKICEHWTSEKDGLGKPPLLLLSIHGVDGRKDEMVPIETNGYWHWIDVNARDLGAPGQSVQVAMLTSIDGQDGRGVTAKEFLAKKGRVGMAWAYILKWNLV
;
A
#
# COMPACT_ATOMS: atom_id res chain seq x y z
N MET A 1 48.20 18.91 24.37
CA MET A 1 49.43 18.96 23.55
C MET A 1 49.04 18.58 22.14
N ALA A 2 49.62 19.24 21.14
CA ALA A 2 49.43 18.95 19.71
C ALA A 2 47.96 18.94 19.23
N ASP A 3 47.37 20.12 19.11
CA ASP A 3 46.40 20.36 18.05
C ASP A 3 47.05 20.04 16.69
N THR A 4 46.28 19.51 15.75
CA THR A 4 46.80 19.09 14.42
C THR A 4 46.12 19.93 13.35
N GLU A 5 46.83 20.87 12.74
CA GLU A 5 46.29 21.73 11.69
C GLU A 5 45.94 20.92 10.43
N GLU A 6 44.70 21.08 9.92
CA GLU A 6 44.35 20.58 8.60
C GLU A 6 44.94 21.48 7.50
N PRO A 7 45.55 20.93 6.44
CA PRO A 7 46.13 21.73 5.37
C PRO A 7 45.05 22.44 4.53
N GLN A 8 44.97 23.75 4.66
CA GLN A 8 44.01 24.59 3.94
C GLN A 8 44.49 24.85 2.49
N PHE A 9 44.01 24.02 1.55
CA PHE A 9 44.33 24.17 0.12
C PHE A 9 43.63 25.39 -0.50
N ASN A 10 44.40 26.34 -1.03
CA ASN A 10 43.88 27.59 -1.58
C ASN A 10 43.41 27.45 -3.04
N THR A 11 43.76 26.37 -3.74
CA THR A 11 43.29 26.11 -5.10
C THR A 11 42.70 24.71 -5.29
N LEU A 12 41.77 24.57 -6.23
CA LEU A 12 41.17 23.28 -6.60
C LEU A 12 42.24 22.31 -7.17
N ALA A 13 43.26 22.84 -7.85
CA ALA A 13 44.34 22.06 -8.45
C ALA A 13 45.22 21.37 -7.40
N GLU A 14 45.56 22.03 -6.30
CA GLU A 14 46.33 21.43 -5.20
C GLU A 14 45.59 20.25 -4.56
N ARG A 15 44.28 20.40 -4.30
CA ARG A 15 43.44 19.33 -3.73
C ARG A 15 43.40 18.10 -4.65
N ILE A 16 43.36 18.29 -5.97
CA ILE A 16 43.43 17.19 -6.96
C ILE A 16 44.83 16.55 -6.97
N ALA A 17 45.90 17.34 -6.89
CA ALA A 17 47.27 16.83 -6.83
C ALA A 17 47.55 16.02 -5.56
N ALA A 18 46.99 16.42 -4.41
CA ALA A 18 47.06 15.68 -3.15
C ALA A 18 46.32 14.32 -3.25
N LEU A 19 45.10 14.31 -3.77
CA LEU A 19 44.30 13.08 -3.96
C LEU A 19 44.96 12.06 -4.89
N ASN A 20 45.63 12.51 -5.95
CA ASN A 20 46.31 11.62 -6.88
C ASN A 20 47.58 10.98 -6.27
N LYS A 21 48.24 11.64 -5.30
CA LYS A 21 49.40 11.05 -4.59
C LYS A 21 49.01 9.89 -3.66
N GLN A 22 47.77 9.82 -3.19
CA GLN A 22 47.30 8.77 -2.27
C GLN A 22 46.83 7.48 -2.96
N LYS A 23 46.74 7.44 -4.30
CA LYS A 23 46.11 6.31 -5.02
C LYS A 23 47.05 5.19 -5.49
N ASN A 24 48.36 5.32 -5.35
CA ASN A 24 49.33 4.34 -5.84
C ASN A 24 49.93 3.47 -4.72
N PHE A 25 49.17 2.48 -4.26
CA PHE A 25 49.72 1.21 -3.77
C PHE A 25 48.73 0.08 -4.07
N ASN A 26 49.22 -0.97 -4.75
CA ASN A 26 48.49 -2.21 -4.93
C ASN A 26 49.50 -3.37 -5.03
N GLY A 27 49.36 -4.39 -4.19
CA GLY A 27 50.33 -5.47 -4.04
C GLY A 27 49.66 -6.72 -3.47
N SER A 28 49.75 -7.81 -4.23
CA SER A 28 49.09 -9.09 -3.99
C SER A 28 49.45 -9.79 -2.68
N ASP A 29 48.48 -10.48 -2.06
CA ASP A 29 48.67 -11.90 -1.74
C ASP A 29 47.35 -12.69 -1.56
N ALA A 30 47.46 -14.03 -1.50
CA ALA A 30 46.36 -15.01 -1.53
C ALA A 30 45.83 -15.41 -0.12
N PRO A 31 44.66 -16.08 0.01
CA PRO A 31 43.89 -16.08 1.27
C PRO A 31 44.37 -17.07 2.33
N ARG A 32 44.28 -16.66 3.61
CA ARG A 32 44.43 -17.53 4.79
C ARG A 32 43.21 -17.43 5.72
N LYS A 33 42.92 -18.51 6.46
CA LYS A 33 41.74 -18.65 7.34
C LYS A 33 41.88 -17.81 8.62
N LYS A 34 40.77 -17.30 9.14
CA LYS A 34 40.72 -16.58 10.43
C LYS A 34 40.80 -17.55 11.64
N PRO A 35 41.51 -17.20 12.73
CA PRO A 35 41.44 -17.90 14.02
C PRO A 35 40.19 -17.51 14.85
N PRO A 36 39.82 -18.30 15.88
CA PRO A 36 38.71 -18.00 16.79
C PRO A 36 39.03 -16.92 17.84
N PRO A 37 38.01 -16.32 18.50
CA PRO A 37 38.17 -15.28 19.52
C PRO A 37 38.64 -15.83 20.90
N PRO A 38 39.21 -14.97 21.77
CA PRO A 38 39.77 -15.36 23.08
C PRO A 38 38.70 -15.54 24.18
N ALA A 39 39.11 -16.19 25.28
CA ALA A 39 38.29 -16.48 26.47
C ALA A 39 38.36 -15.37 27.55
N PRO A 40 37.35 -15.25 28.43
CA PRO A 40 37.32 -14.28 29.53
C PRO A 40 38.30 -14.63 30.69
N PRO A 41 38.68 -13.65 31.54
CA PRO A 41 39.76 -13.81 32.51
C PRO A 41 39.36 -14.58 33.78
N ILE A 42 40.35 -15.29 34.35
CA ILE A 42 40.24 -16.01 35.64
C ILE A 42 40.68 -15.09 36.79
N ARG A 43 39.97 -15.13 37.92
CA ARG A 43 40.29 -14.41 39.16
C ARG A 43 40.88 -15.35 40.20
N SER A 44 42.08 -15.05 40.70
CA SER A 44 42.73 -15.82 41.77
C SER A 44 42.36 -15.31 43.17
N THR A 45 42.08 -16.21 44.11
CA THR A 45 42.00 -15.94 45.55
C THR A 45 42.44 -17.16 46.36
N ASN A 46 43.39 -16.99 47.28
CA ASN A 46 43.73 -17.97 48.31
C ASN A 46 42.81 -17.80 49.53
N GLY A 47 42.59 -18.89 50.29
CA GLY A 47 42.52 -18.83 51.75
C GLY A 47 41.13 -18.82 52.43
N SER A 48 40.84 -19.93 53.10
CA SER A 48 40.30 -19.98 54.47
C SER A 48 38.85 -19.53 54.77
N THR A 49 37.95 -20.51 54.90
CA THR A 49 36.70 -20.42 55.71
C THR A 49 36.45 -21.74 56.46
N PRO A 50 35.88 -21.73 57.69
CA PRO A 50 35.78 -22.92 58.53
C PRO A 50 34.47 -23.73 58.43
N SER A 51 34.58 -25.02 58.70
CA SER A 51 33.63 -25.95 59.35
C SER A 51 32.11 -25.96 59.01
N HIS A 52 31.72 -27.09 58.40
CA HIS A 52 30.66 -28.02 58.83
C HIS A 52 29.21 -28.00 58.27
N HIS A 53 28.74 -29.23 58.05
CA HIS A 53 27.37 -29.76 57.89
C HIS A 53 26.46 -29.24 56.75
N GLN A 54 26.31 -30.08 55.73
CA GLN A 54 25.06 -30.25 54.98
C GLN A 54 24.64 -31.72 54.98
N VAL A 55 23.32 -31.96 55.01
CA VAL A 55 22.67 -33.26 54.78
C VAL A 55 21.92 -33.16 53.45
N ASN A 56 22.05 -34.16 52.58
CA ASN A 56 21.45 -34.16 51.24
C ASN A 56 20.45 -35.31 51.06
N PRO A 57 19.19 -35.05 50.64
CA PRO A 57 18.25 -36.07 50.19
C PRO A 57 18.42 -36.42 48.69
N THR A 58 17.89 -37.57 48.28
CA THR A 58 18.17 -38.22 46.98
C THR A 58 17.19 -37.82 45.86
N VAL A 59 17.68 -37.75 44.61
CA VAL A 59 16.90 -37.54 43.38
C VAL A 59 17.35 -38.55 42.29
N PRO A 60 16.46 -39.16 41.48
CA PRO A 60 16.78 -40.33 40.64
C PRO A 60 17.51 -40.04 39.31
N PRO A 61 18.14 -41.06 38.68
CA PRO A 61 19.00 -40.90 37.50
C PRO A 61 18.24 -40.80 36.15
N ARG A 62 18.96 -40.32 35.12
CA ARG A 62 18.45 -40.10 33.75
C ARG A 62 19.17 -41.01 32.73
N PRO A 63 18.52 -41.50 31.64
CA PRO A 63 19.12 -42.51 30.74
C PRO A 63 20.29 -42.03 29.88
N ASN A 64 21.13 -42.98 29.45
CA ASN A 64 22.36 -42.75 28.68
C ASN A 64 22.14 -42.81 27.15
N ARG A 65 23.04 -42.22 26.36
CA ARG A 65 22.87 -42.01 24.90
C ARG A 65 24.03 -42.64 24.09
N ASN A 66 23.74 -43.70 23.34
CA ASN A 66 24.72 -44.43 22.51
C ASN A 66 24.75 -43.96 21.04
N ASN A 67 25.84 -44.31 20.34
CA ASN A 67 26.13 -43.96 18.94
C ASN A 67 25.28 -44.75 17.91
N PRO A 68 25.09 -44.20 16.69
CA PRO A 68 24.36 -44.87 15.61
C PRO A 68 25.20 -45.93 14.85
N PRO A 69 24.58 -47.00 14.32
CA PRO A 69 25.24 -48.02 13.48
C PRO A 69 25.29 -47.63 11.97
N PRO A 70 26.12 -48.30 11.16
CA PRO A 70 26.28 -48.01 9.73
C PRO A 70 25.17 -48.61 8.83
N LEU A 71 25.09 -48.10 7.59
CA LEU A 71 24.09 -48.46 6.58
C LEU A 71 24.38 -49.80 5.87
N PRO A 72 23.39 -50.71 5.73
CA PRO A 72 23.49 -51.88 4.85
C PRO A 72 23.33 -51.53 3.35
N ARG A 73 23.85 -52.41 2.48
CA ARG A 73 23.52 -52.48 1.04
C ARG A 73 22.67 -53.73 0.79
N ARG A 74 21.74 -53.66 -0.18
CA ARG A 74 21.18 -54.77 -1.02
C ARG A 74 20.68 -56.05 -0.29
N ASP A 75 19.59 -56.71 -0.69
CA ASP A 75 19.02 -56.87 -2.04
C ASP A 75 17.49 -57.12 -1.97
N THR A 76 16.89 -57.46 -3.11
CA THR A 76 15.46 -57.80 -3.28
C THR A 76 15.06 -59.17 -2.71
N GLN A 77 13.89 -59.26 -2.06
CA GLN A 77 12.80 -60.20 -2.44
C GLN A 77 11.52 -59.94 -1.62
N SER A 78 10.40 -60.52 -2.06
CA SER A 78 9.06 -60.36 -1.47
C SER A 78 8.45 -61.72 -1.14
N SER A 79 7.68 -61.80 -0.06
CA SER A 79 6.94 -63.01 0.34
C SER A 79 5.48 -62.68 0.67
N THR A 80 4.60 -62.80 -0.32
CA THR A 80 3.14 -62.86 -0.15
C THR A 80 2.66 -64.26 -0.51
N ALA A 81 1.71 -64.81 0.25
CA ALA A 81 1.31 -66.21 0.14
C ALA A 81 0.10 -66.45 -0.79
N SER A 82 -0.03 -67.72 -1.20
CA SER A 82 -1.23 -68.39 -1.73
C SER A 82 -1.66 -68.09 -3.18
N GLY A 83 -1.80 -69.17 -3.97
CA GLY A 83 -2.26 -69.19 -5.37
C GLY A 83 -1.43 -70.21 -6.17
N GLY A 84 -2.05 -71.24 -6.75
CA GLY A 84 -1.35 -72.39 -7.33
C GLY A 84 -1.56 -72.62 -8.84
N ASP A 85 -1.02 -73.76 -9.29
CA ASP A 85 -1.18 -74.41 -10.60
C ASP A 85 -0.50 -73.78 -11.86
N GLY A 86 -0.09 -74.66 -12.79
CA GLY A 86 0.26 -74.31 -14.19
C GLY A 86 1.75 -74.30 -14.55
N ALA A 87 2.36 -75.47 -14.81
CA ALA A 87 3.78 -75.58 -15.17
C ALA A 87 4.10 -75.34 -16.66
N HIS A 88 5.16 -74.59 -16.99
CA HIS A 88 6.24 -74.98 -17.94
C HIS A 88 7.40 -73.95 -18.01
N GLN A 89 8.51 -74.33 -18.64
CA GLN A 89 9.80 -73.61 -18.78
C GLN A 89 10.39 -73.86 -20.19
N PRO A 90 11.49 -73.19 -20.64
CA PRO A 90 12.07 -71.90 -20.23
C PRO A 90 12.56 -71.00 -21.41
N ASN A 91 13.31 -69.94 -21.05
CA ASN A 91 14.46 -69.36 -21.78
C ASN A 91 14.24 -68.10 -22.65
N GLY A 92 15.15 -67.13 -22.55
CA GLY A 92 15.15 -65.83 -23.23
C GLY A 92 16.07 -64.81 -22.56
N SER A 93 16.78 -63.98 -23.33
CA SER A 93 17.91 -63.16 -22.83
C SER A 93 17.86 -61.66 -23.17
N ARG A 94 18.69 -60.89 -22.46
CA ARG A 94 18.79 -59.40 -22.39
C ARG A 94 18.75 -58.65 -23.74
N GLN A 95 18.13 -57.47 -23.73
CA GLN A 95 18.54 -56.30 -24.54
C GLN A 95 18.37 -54.97 -23.75
N ALA A 96 18.87 -53.85 -24.31
CA ALA A 96 18.99 -52.52 -23.69
C ALA A 96 18.54 -51.40 -24.67
N PRO A 97 18.26 -50.15 -24.21
CA PRO A 97 17.51 -49.16 -25.01
C PRO A 97 18.38 -48.25 -25.92
N PRO A 98 17.78 -47.67 -27.00
CA PRO A 98 18.45 -46.75 -27.94
C PRO A 98 18.36 -45.25 -27.55
N PRO A 99 19.22 -44.35 -28.13
CA PRO A 99 19.35 -42.94 -27.72
C PRO A 99 18.78 -41.88 -28.70
N LEU A 100 18.92 -40.60 -28.33
CA LEU A 100 18.52 -39.39 -29.07
C LEU A 100 19.56 -38.91 -30.13
N PRO A 101 19.13 -38.26 -31.23
CA PRO A 101 20.02 -37.63 -32.23
C PRO A 101 20.28 -36.12 -32.00
N SER A 102 21.16 -35.51 -32.81
CA SER A 102 21.63 -34.10 -32.68
C SER A 102 21.74 -33.35 -34.03
N ARG A 103 21.98 -32.02 -33.97
CA ARG A 103 22.05 -31.07 -35.12
C ARG A 103 23.25 -31.27 -36.07
N ILE A 104 23.13 -30.76 -37.32
CA ILE A 104 24.11 -29.86 -38.01
C ILE A 104 23.43 -29.19 -39.26
N SER A 105 24.09 -28.26 -39.95
CA SER A 105 23.47 -27.20 -40.80
C SER A 105 23.95 -27.15 -42.27
N SER A 106 23.32 -26.28 -43.10
CA SER A 106 23.63 -25.80 -44.49
C SER A 106 22.52 -26.14 -45.53
N SER A 107 22.22 -25.35 -46.58
CA SER A 107 22.52 -23.95 -46.95
C SER A 107 21.57 -23.41 -48.06
N ALA A 108 21.72 -22.13 -48.44
CA ALA A 108 21.20 -21.44 -49.65
C ALA A 108 19.71 -21.00 -49.71
N SER A 109 19.42 -20.07 -50.63
CA SER A 109 18.11 -19.40 -50.88
C SER A 109 18.00 -18.99 -52.35
N PRO A 110 16.78 -18.75 -52.89
CA PRO A 110 16.47 -17.39 -53.38
C PRO A 110 14.99 -16.94 -53.19
N SER A 111 14.69 -15.70 -53.60
CA SER A 111 13.41 -14.98 -53.38
C SER A 111 12.41 -15.04 -54.55
N PRO A 112 11.12 -14.69 -54.32
CA PRO A 112 10.20 -14.17 -55.35
C PRO A 112 9.82 -12.68 -55.12
N ALA A 113 9.01 -12.10 -56.02
CA ALA A 113 8.92 -10.65 -56.28
C ALA A 113 7.52 -9.97 -56.08
N GLN A 114 7.33 -8.78 -56.68
CA GLN A 114 6.29 -7.78 -56.36
C GLN A 114 4.97 -7.84 -57.17
N VAL A 115 4.01 -7.00 -56.72
CA VAL A 115 2.60 -6.81 -57.15
C VAL A 115 2.40 -6.02 -58.47
N PRO A 116 1.25 -6.23 -59.13
CA PRO A 116 0.51 -5.15 -59.82
C PRO A 116 -1.03 -5.16 -59.57
N ARG A 117 -1.87 -4.24 -60.10
CA ARG A 117 -1.92 -2.74 -59.99
C ARG A 117 -3.23 -2.20 -60.63
N ARG A 118 -4.06 -1.42 -59.89
CA ARG A 118 -5.16 -0.52 -60.39
C ARG A 118 -6.37 -1.20 -61.09
N ALA A 119 -7.51 -0.55 -61.40
CA ALA A 119 -7.89 0.89 -61.43
C ALA A 119 -9.36 1.15 -60.94
N SER A 120 -9.70 2.31 -60.34
CA SER A 120 -10.50 3.46 -60.88
C SER A 120 -12.00 3.19 -61.16
N THR A 121 -12.98 4.09 -60.99
CA THR A 121 -13.03 5.60 -60.99
C THR A 121 -13.84 6.13 -59.74
N GLN A 122 -14.58 7.26 -59.61
CA GLN A 122 -14.94 8.43 -60.45
C GLN A 122 -15.28 9.74 -59.63
N SER A 123 -16.35 10.46 -59.97
CA SER A 123 -16.82 11.82 -59.56
C SER A 123 -17.60 11.89 -58.22
N GLY A 124 -17.90 13.07 -57.63
CA GLY A 124 -17.39 14.43 -57.90
C GLY A 124 -18.32 15.61 -57.49
N LEU A 125 -17.70 16.65 -56.89
CA LEU A 125 -17.96 18.12 -56.97
C LEU A 125 -19.30 18.80 -56.55
N LEU A 126 -19.15 19.86 -55.71
CA LEU A 126 -20.03 21.04 -55.47
C LEU A 126 -21.33 20.79 -54.66
N THR A 127 -21.94 21.75 -53.93
CA THR A 127 -21.81 23.24 -53.90
C THR A 127 -21.88 23.81 -52.46
N ALA A 128 -21.54 25.11 -52.29
CA ALA A 128 -21.59 25.89 -51.03
C ALA A 128 -23.04 26.41 -50.69
N ARG A 129 -23.37 27.30 -49.71
CA ARG A 129 -22.62 28.32 -48.91
C ARG A 129 -23.50 28.91 -47.77
N ARG A 130 -22.92 29.82 -46.97
CA ARG A 130 -23.53 30.93 -46.15
C ARG A 130 -23.97 30.66 -44.69
N ASN A 131 -24.24 31.78 -43.98
CA ASN A 131 -23.95 32.03 -42.56
C ASN A 131 -25.10 32.77 -41.83
N SER A 132 -24.88 33.08 -40.54
CA SER A 132 -25.62 34.02 -39.65
C SER A 132 -26.90 33.46 -39.01
N ALA A 133 -27.26 33.64 -37.73
CA ALA A 133 -26.97 34.59 -36.63
C ALA A 133 -28.16 35.52 -36.30
N SER A 134 -28.20 36.04 -35.05
CA SER A 134 -29.42 36.45 -34.29
C SER A 134 -30.24 35.24 -33.83
N SER A 135 -30.70 35.05 -32.58
CA SER A 135 -31.09 35.93 -31.46
C SER A 135 -32.49 36.54 -31.61
N GLU A 136 -33.43 36.09 -30.77
CA GLU A 136 -34.43 36.93 -30.07
C GLU A 136 -35.16 36.18 -28.94
N ILE A 137 -35.98 36.89 -28.15
CA ILE A 137 -36.69 36.41 -26.95
C ILE A 137 -38.16 36.84 -26.98
N SER A 138 -39.06 35.90 -26.72
CA SER A 138 -40.43 36.12 -26.22
C SER A 138 -40.91 34.81 -25.56
N GLN A 139 -41.42 34.71 -24.32
CA GLN A 139 -42.40 35.51 -23.55
C GLN A 139 -43.84 35.35 -24.05
N HIS A 140 -44.70 34.85 -23.14
CA HIS A 140 -46.16 34.65 -23.22
C HIS A 140 -46.69 33.65 -24.28
N SER A 141 -47.46 32.61 -23.97
CA SER A 141 -48.63 32.39 -23.08
C SER A 141 -49.96 32.52 -23.83
N THR A 142 -50.68 31.40 -24.00
CA THR A 142 -52.11 31.39 -24.35
C THR A 142 -52.76 30.12 -23.77
N LEU A 143 -53.98 30.24 -23.22
CA LEU A 143 -54.78 29.17 -22.64
C LEU A 143 -55.98 28.86 -23.54
N SER A 144 -56.36 27.58 -23.67
CA SER A 144 -57.74 27.05 -23.80
C SER A 144 -57.69 25.52 -23.98
N SER A 145 -58.47 24.61 -23.38
CA SER A 145 -59.76 24.59 -22.63
C SER A 145 -60.99 24.07 -23.40
N VAL A 146 -61.11 22.74 -23.55
CA VAL A 146 -62.32 21.89 -23.75
C VAL A 146 -61.87 20.40 -23.63
N SER A 147 -62.67 19.37 -23.33
CA SER A 147 -64.08 19.25 -22.90
C SER A 147 -64.26 17.98 -22.04
N ILE A 148 -65.02 18.03 -20.94
CA ILE A 148 -66.38 17.47 -20.76
C ILE A 148 -66.55 15.94 -20.96
N GLY A 149 -66.95 15.26 -19.87
CA GLY A 149 -67.52 13.91 -19.81
C GLY A 149 -67.86 13.56 -18.35
N HIS A 150 -69.11 13.20 -18.02
CA HIS A 150 -69.63 13.33 -16.64
C HIS A 150 -70.70 12.29 -16.24
N ALA A 151 -70.50 11.54 -15.15
CA ALA A 151 -71.47 10.82 -14.30
C ALA A 151 -70.71 10.24 -13.07
N SER A 152 -71.13 10.27 -11.79
CA SER A 152 -72.44 10.09 -11.12
C SER A 152 -72.84 8.61 -10.97
N SER A 153 -73.16 8.02 -9.80
CA SER A 153 -73.32 8.53 -8.42
C SER A 153 -73.11 7.43 -7.35
N ALA A 154 -73.17 7.78 -6.05
CA ALA A 154 -73.26 6.85 -4.89
C ALA A 154 -74.64 6.14 -4.82
N SER A 155 -74.92 5.13 -3.96
CA SER A 155 -74.24 4.62 -2.74
C SER A 155 -74.17 3.06 -2.73
N SER A 156 -74.28 2.21 -1.68
CA SER A 156 -74.88 2.20 -0.31
C SER A 156 -74.02 1.41 0.72
N TYR A 157 -74.53 1.18 1.93
CA TYR A 157 -73.92 0.38 3.02
C TYR A 157 -73.90 -1.14 2.78
N GLY A 158 -72.90 -1.82 3.36
CA GLY A 158 -72.81 -3.28 3.55
C GLY A 158 -71.71 -3.60 4.58
N SER A 159 -71.85 -4.67 5.38
CA SER A 159 -71.00 -4.91 6.57
C SER A 159 -69.96 -6.02 6.39
N ASN A 160 -68.91 -5.91 7.22
CA ASN A 160 -68.06 -6.99 7.76
C ASN A 160 -66.87 -7.53 6.94
N GLY A 161 -65.68 -7.45 7.55
CA GLY A 161 -64.55 -8.37 7.36
C GLY A 161 -63.66 -8.24 6.12
N GLY A 162 -62.41 -7.77 6.29
CA GLY A 162 -61.34 -8.00 5.30
C GLY A 162 -60.17 -7.03 5.34
N ALA A 163 -58.95 -7.57 5.33
CA ALA A 163 -57.65 -6.88 5.32
C ALA A 163 -57.60 -5.53 4.56
N GLY A 164 -57.43 -4.44 5.32
CA GLY A 164 -57.33 -3.08 4.77
C GLY A 164 -56.06 -2.86 3.94
N ARG A 165 -56.22 -2.63 2.64
CA ARG A 165 -55.11 -2.22 1.74
C ARG A 165 -54.72 -0.79 2.07
N LYS A 166 -53.50 -0.57 2.56
CA LYS A 166 -52.94 0.78 2.74
C LYS A 166 -52.54 1.35 1.38
N MET A 167 -53.20 2.42 0.92
CA MET A 167 -52.69 3.23 -0.20
C MET A 167 -51.58 4.15 0.31
N ALA A 168 -50.66 4.54 -0.57
CA ALA A 168 -49.59 5.47 -0.23
C ALA A 168 -50.13 6.91 -0.05
N PRO A 169 -49.47 7.76 0.76
CA PRO A 169 -49.80 9.18 0.87
C PRO A 169 -49.70 9.92 -0.48
N ALA A 170 -50.40 11.05 -0.59
CA ALA A 170 -50.27 11.94 -1.74
C ALA A 170 -48.84 12.51 -1.85
N PHE A 171 -48.31 12.57 -3.08
CA PHE A 171 -46.96 13.01 -3.37
C PHE A 171 -46.86 14.55 -3.38
N ASP A 172 -46.02 15.10 -2.50
CA ASP A 172 -45.73 16.54 -2.44
C ASP A 172 -44.50 16.87 -3.30
N PRO A 173 -44.65 17.64 -4.41
CA PRO A 173 -43.54 17.97 -5.29
C PRO A 173 -42.52 18.95 -4.68
N SER A 174 -42.83 19.60 -3.55
CA SER A 174 -41.89 20.46 -2.82
C SER A 174 -40.85 19.68 -2.00
N SER A 175 -41.06 18.37 -1.81
CA SER A 175 -40.16 17.48 -1.06
C SER A 175 -38.92 16.99 -1.82
N LEU A 176 -38.78 17.35 -3.10
CA LEU A 176 -37.68 16.88 -3.95
C LEU A 176 -36.37 17.64 -3.66
N PRO A 177 -35.21 16.95 -3.55
CA PRO A 177 -33.92 17.62 -3.43
C PRO A 177 -33.61 18.41 -4.72
N PRO A 178 -32.85 19.52 -4.62
CA PRO A 178 -32.51 20.34 -5.78
C PRO A 178 -31.75 19.51 -6.81
N LEU A 179 -32.16 19.64 -8.08
CA LEU A 179 -31.51 18.93 -9.19
C LEU A 179 -30.02 19.29 -9.27
N PRO A 180 -29.13 18.34 -9.63
CA PRO A 180 -27.71 18.62 -9.77
C PRO A 180 -27.49 19.69 -10.85
N PRO A 181 -26.53 20.61 -10.66
CA PRO A 181 -26.30 21.71 -11.59
C PRO A 181 -26.03 21.19 -12.99
N THR A 182 -26.61 21.85 -13.99
CA THR A 182 -26.47 21.43 -15.38
C THR A 182 -25.00 21.50 -15.81
N ARG A 183 -24.66 20.68 -16.81
CA ARG A 183 -23.31 20.69 -17.40
C ARG A 183 -22.81 22.09 -17.78
N ARG A 184 -23.72 22.98 -18.23
CA ARG A 184 -23.41 24.37 -18.60
C ARG A 184 -23.06 25.23 -17.39
N GLU A 185 -23.71 25.02 -16.25
CA GLU A 185 -23.42 25.72 -14.99
C GLU A 185 -22.12 25.21 -14.37
N LEU A 186 -21.84 23.92 -14.47
CA LEU A 186 -20.54 23.34 -14.08
C LEU A 186 -19.38 23.88 -14.94
N GLU A 187 -19.55 23.92 -16.27
CA GLU A 187 -18.55 24.48 -17.18
C GLU A 187 -18.37 26.00 -16.99
N ALA A 188 -19.43 26.74 -16.63
CA ALA A 188 -19.34 28.16 -16.26
C ALA A 188 -18.59 28.37 -14.92
N LYS A 189 -18.97 27.65 -13.87
CA LYS A 189 -18.36 27.75 -12.53
C LYS A 189 -16.88 27.32 -12.54
N ALA A 190 -16.53 26.32 -13.34
CA ALA A 190 -15.13 25.93 -13.55
C ALA A 190 -14.31 27.05 -14.25
N LYS A 191 -14.91 27.75 -15.22
CA LYS A 191 -14.27 28.87 -15.92
C LYS A 191 -14.10 30.09 -15.01
N GLU A 192 -15.07 30.36 -14.13
CA GLU A 192 -15.00 31.43 -13.13
C GLU A 192 -13.93 31.12 -12.06
N ALA A 193 -13.88 29.89 -11.55
CA ALA A 193 -12.83 29.45 -10.62
C ALA A 193 -11.43 29.56 -11.23
N ALA A 194 -11.24 29.15 -12.50
CA ALA A 194 -9.97 29.29 -13.20
C ALA A 194 -9.56 30.76 -13.44
N ALA A 195 -10.52 31.67 -13.60
CA ALA A 195 -10.25 33.10 -13.68
C ALA A 195 -9.84 33.67 -12.31
N ALA A 196 -10.48 33.24 -11.21
CA ALA A 196 -10.10 33.63 -9.86
C ALA A 196 -8.69 33.13 -9.50
N GLU A 197 -8.36 31.86 -9.78
CA GLU A 197 -7.01 31.30 -9.58
C GLU A 197 -5.94 32.10 -10.33
N ALA A 198 -6.22 32.49 -11.59
CA ALA A 198 -5.30 33.30 -12.38
C ALA A 198 -5.03 34.69 -11.76
N VAL A 199 -6.07 35.34 -11.20
CA VAL A 199 -5.94 36.63 -10.50
C VAL A 199 -5.19 36.48 -9.18
N GLU A 200 -5.48 35.46 -8.37
CA GLU A 200 -4.75 35.20 -7.12
C GLU A 200 -3.26 34.93 -7.38
N LYS A 201 -2.95 34.17 -8.44
CA LYS A 201 -1.59 33.82 -8.85
C LYS A 201 -0.79 35.03 -9.32
N ASP A 202 -1.41 35.96 -10.04
CA ASP A 202 -0.81 37.25 -10.42
C ASP A 202 -0.61 38.17 -9.19
N ALA A 203 -1.58 38.26 -8.29
CA ALA A 203 -1.44 39.00 -7.03
C ALA A 203 -0.28 38.47 -6.18
N ARG A 204 -0.17 37.14 -6.02
CA ARG A 204 0.91 36.47 -5.30
C ARG A 204 2.27 36.62 -5.98
N ALA A 205 2.32 36.67 -7.31
CA ALA A 205 3.54 36.97 -8.05
C ALA A 205 4.02 38.42 -7.81
N LYS A 206 3.10 39.39 -7.81
CA LYS A 206 3.37 40.80 -7.50
C LYS A 206 3.83 40.99 -6.05
N GLU A 207 3.20 40.31 -5.10
CA GLU A 207 3.61 40.32 -3.69
C GLU A 207 5.03 39.75 -3.50
N TYR A 208 5.35 38.64 -4.19
CA TYR A 208 6.68 38.05 -4.18
C TYR A 208 7.74 38.99 -4.78
N ALA A 209 7.43 39.68 -5.87
CA ALA A 209 8.31 40.68 -6.47
C ALA A 209 8.56 41.87 -5.53
N ALA A 210 7.52 42.38 -4.85
CA ALA A 210 7.66 43.43 -3.85
C ALA A 210 8.53 42.99 -2.66
N LYS A 211 8.35 41.75 -2.17
CA LYS A 211 9.17 41.16 -1.10
C LYS A 211 10.63 40.90 -1.51
N GLN A 212 10.93 40.74 -2.80
CA GLN A 212 12.31 40.73 -3.31
C GLN A 212 12.93 42.14 -3.34
N ALA A 213 12.16 43.15 -3.80
CA ALA A 213 12.62 44.54 -3.87
C ALA A 213 12.89 45.18 -2.48
N ALA A 214 12.20 44.72 -1.44
CA ALA A 214 12.28 45.28 -0.09
C ALA A 214 13.47 44.79 0.78
N LYS A 215 14.42 44.01 0.25
CA LYS A 215 15.57 43.53 1.03
C LYS A 215 16.64 44.61 1.22
N PRO A 216 16.99 45.02 2.46
CA PRO A 216 18.07 45.98 2.70
C PRO A 216 19.45 45.35 2.43
N LYS A 217 20.40 46.17 1.96
CA LYS A 217 21.83 45.80 1.87
C LYS A 217 22.55 46.23 3.14
N THR A 218 23.11 45.26 3.88
CA THR A 218 23.87 45.52 5.11
C THR A 218 25.28 46.06 4.79
N PRO A 219 25.86 47.00 5.57
CA PRO A 219 27.18 47.58 5.27
C PRO A 219 28.36 46.67 5.67
N GLN A 220 29.54 46.92 5.07
CA GLN A 220 30.82 46.44 5.61
C GLN A 220 31.49 47.52 6.47
N PRO A 221 32.15 47.15 7.59
CA PRO A 221 33.10 48.02 8.29
C PRO A 221 34.47 48.02 7.59
N SER A 222 35.32 49.01 7.87
CA SER A 222 36.66 49.15 7.25
C SER A 222 37.70 49.70 8.24
N ALA A 223 38.96 49.29 8.07
CA ALA A 223 40.15 49.84 8.72
C ALA A 223 41.36 49.64 7.77
N THR A 224 41.79 50.70 7.05
CA THR A 224 43.04 51.47 7.27
C THR A 224 44.35 50.68 7.16
N LEU A 225 45.37 51.07 6.37
CA LEU A 225 45.65 52.30 5.58
C LEU A 225 45.67 51.97 4.05
N ALA A 226 46.23 52.71 3.06
CA ALA A 226 47.09 53.91 3.01
C ALA A 226 46.92 54.71 1.67
N ILE A 227 47.59 55.88 1.58
CA ILE A 227 47.55 56.92 0.51
C ILE A 227 49.00 57.50 0.44
N PRO A 228 49.63 57.90 -0.71
CA PRO A 228 49.13 58.73 -1.84
C PRO A 228 49.51 58.20 -3.26
N SER A 229 49.30 58.84 -4.43
CA SER A 229 48.87 60.22 -4.81
C SER A 229 48.09 60.25 -6.16
N ARG A 230 47.44 61.38 -6.48
CA ARG A 230 46.80 61.73 -7.79
C ARG A 230 47.84 62.21 -8.84
N PRO A 231 47.55 62.26 -10.16
CA PRO A 231 46.71 63.29 -10.80
C PRO A 231 45.69 62.75 -11.85
N THR A 232 45.27 63.52 -12.88
CA THR A 232 43.89 63.45 -13.44
C THR A 232 43.70 63.76 -14.95
N LEU A 233 42.61 63.22 -15.53
CA LEU A 233 41.88 63.62 -16.77
C LEU A 233 42.61 63.40 -18.13
N PRO A 234 41.96 63.49 -19.33
CA PRO A 234 40.54 63.76 -19.67
C PRO A 234 39.86 62.61 -20.51
N PRO A 235 38.60 62.75 -21.03
CA PRO A 235 37.84 61.63 -21.64
C PRO A 235 37.68 61.67 -23.18
N ARG A 236 37.24 60.56 -23.82
CA ARG A 236 36.64 60.56 -25.18
C ARG A 236 35.79 59.33 -25.56
N LEU A 237 34.86 59.55 -26.48
CA LEU A 237 34.09 58.63 -27.34
C LEU A 237 34.40 59.01 -28.82
N PRO A 238 33.94 58.29 -29.89
CA PRO A 238 33.59 56.86 -30.06
C PRO A 238 34.26 56.24 -31.34
N SER A 239 33.72 55.11 -31.86
CA SER A 239 33.61 54.69 -33.29
C SER A 239 34.26 53.35 -33.76
N ARG A 240 33.91 52.95 -35.00
CA ARG A 240 33.99 51.63 -35.72
C ARG A 240 35.20 51.62 -36.72
N PRO A 241 35.44 50.61 -37.61
CA PRO A 241 35.27 49.14 -37.57
C PRO A 241 36.47 48.31 -38.17
N ALA A 242 36.33 46.97 -38.26
CA ALA A 242 36.58 46.10 -39.45
C ALA A 242 37.70 45.02 -39.51
N LYS A 243 37.33 43.90 -40.18
CA LYS A 243 38.08 42.87 -40.94
C LYS A 243 38.95 41.79 -40.26
N SER A 244 38.81 40.57 -40.80
CA SER A 244 39.61 39.34 -40.59
C SER A 244 40.68 39.18 -41.71
N PRO A 245 41.54 38.13 -41.68
CA PRO A 245 41.21 36.91 -42.45
C PRO A 245 41.67 35.57 -41.83
N ASN A 246 41.14 34.44 -42.33
CA ASN A 246 41.66 33.08 -42.07
C ASN A 246 41.11 32.03 -43.09
N PRO A 247 41.97 31.30 -43.83
CA PRO A 247 41.66 30.02 -44.51
C PRO A 247 42.66 28.89 -44.12
N PRO A 248 42.58 27.63 -44.61
CA PRO A 248 41.57 26.96 -45.47
C PRO A 248 40.74 25.87 -44.71
N VAL A 249 39.49 25.47 -45.05
CA VAL A 249 38.95 24.62 -46.16
C VAL A 249 39.73 23.33 -46.50
N PRO A 250 39.10 22.23 -47.01
CA PRO A 250 37.68 22.02 -47.44
C PRO A 250 36.99 20.78 -46.77
N ALA A 251 35.81 20.26 -47.16
CA ALA A 251 34.47 20.73 -47.65
C ALA A 251 33.72 19.44 -48.18
N THR A 252 32.39 19.29 -48.34
CA THR A 252 31.17 20.12 -48.19
C THR A 252 30.04 19.19 -47.65
N THR A 253 28.69 19.24 -47.83
CA THR A 253 27.64 20.02 -48.55
C THR A 253 26.32 19.81 -47.74
N ARG A 254 25.47 20.82 -47.45
CA ARG A 254 24.36 21.43 -48.25
C ARG A 254 23.17 20.48 -48.57
N THR A 255 21.89 20.86 -48.47
CA THR A 255 21.16 22.07 -47.95
C THR A 255 19.68 21.66 -47.71
N GLU A 256 19.05 21.95 -46.56
CA GLU A 256 18.17 23.13 -46.26
C GLU A 256 16.86 23.26 -47.07
N SER A 257 15.70 23.16 -46.38
CA SER A 257 14.48 24.00 -46.59
C SER A 257 13.34 23.70 -45.56
N GLU A 258 13.22 24.59 -44.56
CA GLU A 258 12.03 25.18 -43.88
C GLU A 258 10.78 24.41 -43.33
N GLU A 259 10.33 24.93 -42.17
CA GLU A 259 9.03 24.99 -41.44
C GLU A 259 8.05 23.78 -41.22
N ASP A 260 8.01 23.37 -39.94
CA ASP A 260 6.87 23.22 -38.99
C ASP A 260 5.45 22.78 -39.43
N THR A 261 4.90 21.75 -38.74
CA THR A 261 3.60 21.81 -38.01
C THR A 261 3.35 20.50 -37.21
N LYS A 262 2.80 20.59 -35.99
CA LYS A 262 2.42 19.44 -35.13
C LYS A 262 1.13 18.72 -35.56
N PRO A 263 1.04 17.38 -35.47
CA PRO A 263 -0.22 16.63 -35.55
C PRO A 263 -0.91 16.49 -34.17
N ALA A 264 -2.25 16.39 -34.18
CA ALA A 264 -3.13 16.28 -33.01
C ALA A 264 -3.83 14.89 -32.94
N PRO A 265 -4.46 14.48 -31.81
CA PRO A 265 -4.85 13.08 -31.58
C PRO A 265 -6.15 12.64 -32.27
N ARG A 266 -6.26 11.32 -32.52
CA ARG A 266 -7.45 10.68 -33.12
C ARG A 266 -8.59 10.50 -32.13
N LYS A 267 -9.84 10.54 -32.62
CA LYS A 267 -11.07 10.21 -31.87
C LYS A 267 -11.70 8.91 -32.39
N LEU A 268 -12.50 8.26 -31.54
CA LEU A 268 -13.31 7.08 -31.86
C LEU A 268 -14.67 7.47 -32.49
N PRO A 269 -15.31 6.58 -33.28
CA PRO A 269 -16.63 6.82 -33.88
C PRO A 269 -17.79 6.63 -32.88
N PRO A 270 -18.97 7.23 -33.12
CA PRO A 270 -20.11 7.21 -32.19
C PRO A 270 -21.06 6.02 -32.40
N ILE A 271 -21.76 5.63 -31.32
CA ILE A 271 -22.91 4.72 -31.34
C ILE A 271 -24.16 5.49 -31.78
N ARG A 272 -24.97 4.91 -32.68
CA ARG A 272 -26.34 5.38 -32.99
C ARG A 272 -27.37 4.45 -32.36
N GLY A 273 -28.46 5.02 -31.86
CA GLY A 273 -29.52 4.30 -31.16
C GLY A 273 -30.73 3.92 -32.03
N PHE A 274 -31.65 3.23 -31.36
CA PHE A 274 -33.00 2.81 -31.77
C PHE A 274 -33.71 3.61 -32.87
N SER A 275 -34.34 2.87 -33.79
CA SER A 275 -35.55 3.29 -34.52
C SER A 275 -36.63 2.21 -34.38
N SER A 276 -37.90 2.62 -34.44
CA SER A 276 -39.04 1.69 -34.42
C SER A 276 -39.15 0.88 -35.73
N GLY A 277 -39.75 -0.31 -35.66
CA GLY A 277 -40.04 -1.19 -36.80
C GLY A 277 -40.86 -2.40 -36.32
N GLN A 278 -42.00 -2.67 -36.97
CA GLN A 278 -43.04 -3.55 -36.43
C GLN A 278 -43.21 -4.82 -37.27
N SER A 279 -43.16 -5.98 -36.59
CA SER A 279 -43.70 -7.31 -36.94
C SER A 279 -43.93 -7.67 -38.42
N THR A 280 -43.09 -8.58 -38.95
CA THR A 280 -43.53 -9.60 -39.94
C THR A 280 -42.93 -10.96 -39.58
N THR A 281 -43.71 -12.02 -39.75
CA THR A 281 -43.29 -13.42 -39.57
C THR A 281 -42.57 -13.95 -40.80
N ASP A 282 -41.40 -14.57 -40.64
CA ASP A 282 -41.08 -15.86 -41.27
C ASP A 282 -39.74 -16.43 -40.78
N ARG A 283 -39.50 -17.74 -41.00
CA ARG A 283 -38.38 -18.49 -40.40
C ARG A 283 -37.57 -19.28 -41.45
N PRO A 284 -36.33 -18.88 -41.77
CA PRO A 284 -35.47 -19.63 -42.70
C PRO A 284 -35.05 -21.02 -42.16
N PRO A 285 -34.77 -22.00 -43.05
CA PRO A 285 -34.44 -23.38 -42.66
C PRO A 285 -32.98 -23.58 -42.25
N ILE A 286 -32.71 -24.69 -41.54
CA ILE A 286 -31.38 -25.13 -41.08
C ILE A 286 -30.94 -26.35 -41.92
N PRO A 287 -29.64 -26.50 -42.30
CA PRO A 287 -29.16 -27.63 -43.10
C PRO A 287 -29.28 -29.00 -42.43
N THR A 288 -29.48 -30.04 -43.24
CA THR A 288 -29.59 -31.44 -42.81
C THR A 288 -28.25 -32.07 -42.44
N ARG A 289 -28.28 -33.01 -41.49
CA ARG A 289 -27.16 -33.91 -41.13
C ARG A 289 -27.48 -35.34 -41.60
N PRO A 290 -26.50 -36.16 -42.03
CA PRO A 290 -26.77 -37.51 -42.52
C PRO A 290 -27.40 -38.46 -41.51
N SER A 291 -28.14 -39.44 -42.02
CA SER A 291 -28.97 -40.40 -41.30
C SER A 291 -28.20 -41.56 -40.65
N ALA A 292 -28.67 -41.99 -39.47
CA ALA A 292 -28.55 -43.35 -38.95
C ALA A 292 -29.97 -43.89 -38.65
N SER A 293 -30.13 -45.20 -38.56
CA SER A 293 -31.42 -45.88 -38.79
C SER A 293 -32.20 -46.29 -37.53
N ALA A 294 -33.49 -45.91 -37.51
CA ALA A 294 -34.68 -46.66 -37.06
C ALA A 294 -34.74 -47.34 -35.66
N ASN A 295 -35.89 -47.15 -35.01
CA ASN A 295 -36.49 -47.98 -33.95
C ASN A 295 -35.84 -47.98 -32.55
N ASP A 296 -35.92 -46.86 -31.83
CA ASP A 296 -36.74 -46.73 -30.61
C ASP A 296 -36.64 -45.29 -30.08
N ASP A 297 -37.77 -44.61 -29.86
CA ASP A 297 -37.79 -43.19 -29.48
C ASP A 297 -38.76 -42.90 -28.31
N ALA A 298 -38.31 -43.26 -27.12
CA ALA A 298 -38.90 -42.88 -25.85
C ALA A 298 -37.79 -42.54 -24.84
N PRO A 299 -37.73 -41.32 -24.28
CA PRO A 299 -36.67 -40.95 -23.34
C PRO A 299 -36.81 -41.68 -22.00
N PRO A 300 -35.70 -42.01 -21.31
CA PRO A 300 -35.75 -42.71 -20.03
C PRO A 300 -36.46 -41.85 -18.96
N PRO A 301 -37.21 -42.48 -18.03
CA PRO A 301 -38.01 -41.75 -17.05
C PRO A 301 -37.13 -40.94 -16.09
N ILE A 302 -37.46 -39.65 -15.94
CA ILE A 302 -36.76 -38.73 -15.03
C ILE A 302 -36.93 -39.23 -13.58
N PRO A 303 -35.85 -39.37 -12.78
CA PRO A 303 -35.94 -39.76 -11.38
C PRO A 303 -36.70 -38.74 -10.52
N VAL A 304 -38.01 -38.93 -10.37
CA VAL A 304 -38.89 -38.07 -9.54
C VAL A 304 -38.49 -38.04 -8.06
N ALA A 305 -37.75 -39.04 -7.58
CA ALA A 305 -37.16 -39.07 -6.24
C ALA A 305 -36.07 -38.01 -6.00
N SER A 306 -35.54 -37.38 -7.05
CA SER A 306 -34.52 -36.32 -6.96
C SER A 306 -35.10 -34.90 -6.98
N ARG A 307 -36.44 -34.75 -7.01
CA ARG A 307 -37.11 -33.46 -7.03
C ARG A 307 -37.26 -32.93 -5.59
N PRO A 308 -36.73 -31.75 -5.24
CA PRO A 308 -37.00 -31.15 -3.93
C PRO A 308 -38.50 -31.00 -3.70
N SER A 309 -38.99 -31.39 -2.53
CA SER A 309 -40.40 -31.23 -2.19
C SER A 309 -40.77 -29.75 -2.07
N ALA A 310 -42.07 -29.41 -2.19
CA ALA A 310 -42.54 -28.04 -1.96
C ALA A 310 -42.06 -27.52 -0.59
N ALA A 311 -42.15 -28.34 0.46
CA ALA A 311 -41.64 -28.01 1.79
C ALA A 311 -40.10 -27.82 1.86
N GLN A 312 -39.31 -28.43 0.97
CA GLN A 312 -37.86 -28.18 0.87
C GLN A 312 -37.54 -26.92 0.08
N ILE A 313 -38.35 -26.58 -0.93
CA ILE A 313 -38.25 -25.32 -1.68
C ILE A 313 -38.67 -24.15 -0.78
N ASP A 314 -39.76 -24.31 -0.04
CA ASP A 314 -40.20 -23.38 0.99
C ASP A 314 -39.16 -23.30 2.12
N ALA A 315 -38.61 -24.40 2.64
CA ALA A 315 -37.55 -24.36 3.66
C ALA A 315 -36.22 -23.77 3.16
N ALA A 316 -35.99 -23.72 1.84
CA ALA A 316 -34.86 -22.98 1.25
C ALA A 316 -35.19 -21.50 1.06
N SER A 317 -36.44 -21.16 0.72
CA SER A 317 -36.93 -19.79 0.48
C SER A 317 -37.28 -19.04 1.79
N SER A 318 -37.64 -19.79 2.84
CA SER A 318 -37.88 -19.34 4.21
C SER A 318 -36.64 -19.44 5.09
N ARG A 319 -35.47 -19.75 4.49
CA ARG A 319 -34.22 -19.16 4.99
C ARG A 319 -34.28 -17.68 4.66
N THR A 320 -34.98 -16.94 5.52
CA THR A 320 -34.77 -15.50 5.66
C THR A 320 -33.27 -15.30 5.68
N ALA A 321 -32.73 -14.57 4.69
CA ALA A 321 -31.35 -14.12 4.77
C ALA A 321 -31.17 -13.45 6.14
N GLU A 322 -30.07 -13.74 6.85
CA GLU A 322 -29.84 -13.10 8.15
C GLU A 322 -30.08 -11.60 7.99
N PRO A 323 -30.93 -10.97 8.83
CA PRO A 323 -31.21 -9.54 8.70
C PRO A 323 -29.86 -8.84 8.67
N PRO A 324 -29.57 -8.04 7.63
CA PRO A 324 -28.20 -7.75 7.23
C PRO A 324 -27.44 -7.23 8.44
N LYS A 325 -26.52 -8.08 8.94
CA LYS A 325 -25.66 -7.75 10.09
C LYS A 325 -25.12 -6.36 9.77
N PRO A 326 -25.33 -5.37 10.66
CA PRO A 326 -25.01 -3.99 10.35
C PRO A 326 -23.58 -3.98 9.82
N LEU A 327 -23.39 -3.49 8.60
CA LEU A 327 -22.08 -3.47 8.00
C LEU A 327 -21.20 -2.68 8.95
N ASN A 328 -20.28 -3.37 9.60
CA ASN A 328 -19.28 -2.74 10.45
C ASN A 328 -18.36 -2.00 9.48
N ASP A 329 -18.76 -0.78 9.11
CA ASP A 329 -18.03 0.14 8.24
C ASP A 329 -16.66 0.53 8.85
N CYS A 330 -16.39 0.07 10.07
CA CYS A 330 -15.06 -0.07 10.62
C CYS A 330 -14.23 -1.10 9.82
N TRP A 331 -13.46 -0.58 8.85
CA TRP A 331 -12.48 -1.31 8.03
C TRP A 331 -11.52 -2.24 8.78
N VAL A 332 -11.27 -1.97 10.07
CA VAL A 332 -10.38 -2.76 10.93
C VAL A 332 -11.05 -4.06 11.41
N CYS A 333 -12.32 -4.00 11.80
CA CYS A 333 -13.08 -5.13 12.35
C CYS A 333 -14.09 -5.74 11.34
N ARG A 334 -14.02 -5.34 10.06
CA ARG A 334 -14.71 -6.03 8.97
C ARG A 334 -14.08 -7.41 8.76
N ASP A 335 -14.92 -8.44 8.60
CA ASP A 335 -14.44 -9.78 8.26
C ASP A 335 -13.89 -9.80 6.83
N TRP A 336 -12.60 -10.10 6.70
CA TRP A 336 -11.89 -10.25 5.42
C TRP A 336 -11.64 -11.72 5.05
N SER A 337 -12.06 -12.68 5.89
CA SER A 337 -11.71 -14.10 5.77
C SER A 337 -12.09 -14.73 4.42
N ALA A 338 -13.19 -14.31 3.81
CA ALA A 338 -13.59 -14.75 2.47
C ALA A 338 -12.62 -14.26 1.38
N ALA A 339 -12.27 -12.97 1.39
CA ALA A 339 -11.35 -12.37 0.41
C ALA A 339 -9.92 -12.91 0.57
N ASP A 340 -9.46 -13.02 1.81
CA ASP A 340 -8.14 -13.57 2.14
C ASP A 340 -8.06 -15.08 1.86
N GLY A 341 -9.13 -15.82 2.15
CA GLY A 341 -9.27 -17.24 1.85
C GLY A 341 -9.32 -17.55 0.35
N VAL A 342 -9.92 -16.68 -0.47
CA VAL A 342 -9.84 -16.76 -1.94
C VAL A 342 -8.43 -16.42 -2.43
N ALA A 343 -7.79 -15.39 -1.89
CA ALA A 343 -6.44 -14.97 -2.28
C ALA A 343 -5.38 -16.08 -2.12
N ALA A 344 -5.49 -16.90 -1.07
CA ALA A 344 -4.61 -18.03 -0.81
C ALA A 344 -4.74 -19.19 -1.83
N GLN A 345 -5.83 -19.27 -2.60
CA GLN A 345 -6.11 -20.39 -3.52
C GLN A 345 -5.44 -20.27 -4.88
N PHE A 346 -4.76 -19.16 -5.19
CA PHE A 346 -4.13 -18.90 -6.49
C PHE A 346 -2.60 -18.82 -6.42
N PRO A 347 -1.89 -19.92 -6.09
CA PRO A 347 -0.43 -19.94 -6.07
C PRO A 347 0.13 -19.69 -7.48
N ARG A 348 1.10 -18.80 -7.63
CA ARG A 348 1.66 -18.35 -8.92
C ARG A 348 2.19 -19.46 -9.83
N GLN A 349 2.48 -20.63 -9.27
CA GLN A 349 2.93 -21.83 -9.96
C GLN A 349 1.82 -22.55 -10.74
N SER A 350 0.54 -22.40 -10.36
CA SER A 350 -0.61 -23.00 -11.08
C SER A 350 -1.23 -22.08 -12.14
N LEU A 351 -0.83 -20.80 -12.19
CA LEU A 351 -1.39 -19.82 -13.11
C LEU A 351 -1.10 -20.15 -14.58
N PRO A 352 -2.07 -19.90 -15.49
CA PRO A 352 -1.89 -20.16 -16.90
C PRO A 352 -0.83 -19.22 -17.49
N ARG A 353 -0.03 -19.74 -18.43
CA ARG A 353 1.00 -18.95 -19.16
C ARG A 353 0.41 -17.95 -20.16
N ASN A 354 -0.87 -18.09 -20.49
CA ASN A 354 -1.62 -17.16 -21.34
C ASN A 354 -2.66 -16.41 -20.47
N ASP A 355 -2.67 -15.08 -20.57
CA ASP A 355 -3.48 -14.15 -19.75
C ASP A 355 -3.50 -14.47 -18.23
N PRO A 356 -2.34 -14.52 -17.54
CA PRO A 356 -2.30 -14.72 -16.09
C PRO A 356 -3.03 -13.59 -15.35
N VAL A 357 -2.97 -12.35 -15.85
CA VAL A 357 -3.66 -11.19 -15.27
C VAL A 357 -5.18 -11.36 -15.34
N GLY A 358 -5.72 -11.76 -16.49
CA GLY A 358 -7.14 -12.05 -16.66
C GLY A 358 -7.60 -13.36 -16.03
N HIS A 359 -6.69 -14.28 -15.69
CA HIS A 359 -7.00 -15.41 -14.81
C HIS A 359 -7.11 -14.97 -13.34
N LEU A 360 -6.11 -14.25 -12.82
CA LEU A 360 -6.13 -13.70 -11.47
C LEU A 360 -7.31 -12.76 -11.24
N ALA A 361 -7.59 -11.86 -12.18
CA ALA A 361 -8.71 -10.93 -12.09
C ALA A 361 -10.04 -11.66 -11.89
N ARG A 362 -10.31 -12.71 -12.67
CA ARG A 362 -11.54 -13.52 -12.51
C ARG A 362 -11.51 -14.36 -11.24
N GLY A 363 -10.44 -15.12 -11.01
CA GLY A 363 -10.33 -16.03 -9.87
C GLY A 363 -10.42 -15.33 -8.51
N LEU A 364 -9.81 -14.15 -8.38
CA LEU A 364 -9.81 -13.36 -7.15
C LEU A 364 -11.07 -12.49 -6.97
N CYS A 365 -11.78 -12.13 -8.05
CA CYS A 365 -12.80 -11.07 -8.01
C CYS A 365 -14.20 -11.47 -8.49
N ASP A 366 -14.36 -12.49 -9.32
CA ASP A 366 -15.69 -12.98 -9.72
C ASP A 366 -16.54 -13.51 -8.54
N PRO A 367 -15.95 -14.08 -7.46
CA PRO A 367 -16.72 -14.47 -6.26
C PRO A 367 -17.35 -13.32 -5.47
N PHE A 368 -16.93 -12.07 -5.72
CA PHE A 368 -17.30 -10.92 -4.87
C PHE A 368 -18.09 -9.85 -5.65
N PRO A 369 -19.28 -9.44 -5.19
CA PRO A 369 -19.99 -8.29 -5.78
C PRO A 369 -19.35 -6.95 -5.36
N SER A 370 -18.86 -6.86 -4.13
CA SER A 370 -18.21 -5.67 -3.54
C SER A 370 -16.86 -5.38 -4.19
N TYR A 371 -16.66 -4.14 -4.65
CA TYR A 371 -15.34 -3.70 -5.13
C TYR A 371 -14.31 -3.63 -3.99
N THR A 372 -14.75 -3.39 -2.76
CA THR A 372 -13.91 -3.44 -1.55
C THR A 372 -13.34 -4.84 -1.32
N ASP A 373 -14.16 -5.89 -1.39
CA ASP A 373 -13.70 -7.28 -1.20
C ASP A 373 -12.81 -7.75 -2.37
N LYS A 374 -13.11 -7.34 -3.61
CA LYS A 374 -12.21 -7.53 -4.76
C LYS A 374 -10.84 -6.89 -4.52
N ALA A 375 -10.82 -5.63 -4.07
CA ALA A 375 -9.59 -4.90 -3.78
C ALA A 375 -8.76 -5.58 -2.68
N ARG A 376 -9.43 -6.18 -1.67
CA ARG A 376 -8.79 -6.98 -0.62
C ARG A 376 -8.21 -8.29 -1.17
N ALA A 377 -8.96 -9.06 -1.95
CA ALA A 377 -8.49 -10.33 -2.50
C ALA A 377 -7.23 -10.16 -3.37
N ILE A 378 -7.18 -9.08 -4.18
CA ILE A 378 -5.97 -8.73 -4.95
C ILE A 378 -4.82 -8.34 -4.01
N PHE A 379 -5.07 -7.55 -2.96
CA PHE A 379 -4.04 -7.14 -2.00
C PHE A 379 -3.41 -8.34 -1.28
N THR A 380 -4.23 -9.23 -0.73
CA THR A 380 -3.77 -10.41 0.00
C THR A 380 -3.07 -11.42 -0.90
N TRP A 381 -3.40 -11.48 -2.19
CA TRP A 381 -2.72 -12.36 -3.15
C TRP A 381 -1.21 -12.08 -3.24
N PHE A 382 -0.79 -10.81 -3.12
CA PHE A 382 0.63 -10.44 -3.12
C PHE A 382 1.39 -11.05 -1.95
N HIS A 383 0.81 -11.05 -0.74
CA HIS A 383 1.43 -11.63 0.45
C HIS A 383 1.84 -13.09 0.25
N HIS A 384 0.98 -13.90 -0.39
CA HIS A 384 1.26 -15.31 -0.61
C HIS A 384 2.25 -15.58 -1.76
N ASN A 385 2.37 -14.67 -2.74
CA ASN A 385 2.98 -14.98 -4.04
C ASN A 385 4.24 -14.18 -4.39
N ILE A 386 4.34 -12.93 -3.96
CA ILE A 386 5.41 -12.01 -4.34
C ILE A 386 6.29 -11.69 -3.13
N PHE A 387 7.60 -11.82 -3.32
CA PHE A 387 8.63 -11.53 -2.33
C PHE A 387 9.37 -10.24 -2.71
N TYR A 388 9.76 -9.42 -1.74
CA TYR A 388 10.52 -8.21 -2.04
C TYR A 388 11.94 -8.57 -2.53
N ASP A 389 12.35 -8.05 -3.68
CA ASP A 389 13.70 -8.31 -4.21
C ASP A 389 14.75 -7.39 -3.56
N THR A 390 15.10 -7.76 -2.32
CA THR A 390 16.17 -7.10 -1.57
C THR A 390 17.53 -7.18 -2.29
N VAL A 391 17.77 -8.20 -3.12
CA VAL A 391 19.04 -8.34 -3.86
C VAL A 391 19.13 -7.31 -4.98
N ALA A 392 18.06 -7.13 -5.76
CA ALA A 392 17.99 -6.08 -6.77
C ALA A 392 18.02 -4.68 -6.15
N PHE A 393 17.29 -4.49 -5.04
CA PHE A 393 17.21 -3.22 -4.30
C PHE A 393 18.55 -2.79 -3.70
N PHE A 394 19.14 -3.58 -2.80
CA PHE A 394 20.41 -3.23 -2.15
C PHE A 394 21.63 -3.35 -3.09
N GLY A 395 21.52 -4.17 -4.14
CA GLY A 395 22.53 -4.24 -5.21
C GLY A 395 22.47 -3.08 -6.22
N ASN A 396 21.53 -2.13 -6.07
CA ASN A 396 21.28 -1.04 -7.02
C ASN A 396 21.15 -1.52 -8.49
N ASN A 397 20.53 -2.69 -8.67
CA ASN A 397 20.29 -3.36 -9.95
C ASN A 397 18.78 -3.64 -10.11
N VAL A 398 17.95 -2.73 -9.59
CA VAL A 398 16.51 -2.70 -9.86
C VAL A 398 16.30 -2.48 -11.37
N ARG A 399 15.48 -3.32 -11.96
CA ARG A 399 15.09 -3.24 -13.38
C ARG A 399 13.57 -3.10 -13.44
N HIS A 400 13.07 -2.44 -14.48
CA HIS A 400 11.65 -2.56 -14.82
C HIS A 400 11.36 -4.02 -15.20
N MET A 401 10.24 -4.53 -14.70
CA MET A 401 9.74 -5.88 -14.96
C MET A 401 8.31 -5.75 -15.47
N SER A 402 7.94 -6.53 -16.47
CA SER A 402 6.53 -6.65 -16.86
C SER A 402 5.70 -7.29 -15.74
N VAL A 403 4.39 -7.07 -15.79
CA VAL A 403 3.42 -7.65 -14.86
C VAL A 403 3.51 -9.18 -14.85
N GLU A 404 3.66 -9.79 -16.02
CA GLU A 404 3.85 -11.22 -16.21
C GLU A 404 5.17 -11.72 -15.58
N GLU A 405 6.27 -10.97 -15.72
CA GLU A 405 7.55 -11.30 -15.08
C GLU A 405 7.47 -11.21 -13.55
N THR A 406 6.81 -10.19 -12.99
CA THR A 406 6.57 -10.11 -11.53
C THR A 406 5.73 -11.28 -11.05
N ILE A 407 4.59 -11.58 -11.69
CA ILE A 407 3.72 -12.71 -11.35
C ILE A 407 4.50 -14.04 -11.38
N PHE A 408 5.21 -14.33 -12.47
CA PHE A 408 5.83 -15.66 -12.64
C PHE A 408 7.15 -15.82 -11.88
N SER A 409 7.95 -14.76 -11.71
CA SER A 409 9.14 -14.82 -10.85
C SER A 409 8.77 -14.94 -9.37
N GLY A 410 7.65 -14.33 -8.96
CA GLY A 410 7.32 -14.14 -7.54
C GLY A 410 8.19 -13.11 -6.85
N LYS A 411 8.73 -12.13 -7.59
CA LYS A 411 9.62 -11.09 -7.06
C LYS A 411 9.33 -9.72 -7.68
N ALA A 412 9.46 -8.68 -6.87
CA ALA A 412 9.40 -7.28 -7.29
C ALA A 412 10.02 -6.34 -6.23
N VAL A 413 10.21 -5.08 -6.63
CA VAL A 413 10.24 -3.92 -5.70
C VAL A 413 8.92 -3.15 -5.82
N CYS A 414 8.69 -2.12 -4.99
CA CYS A 414 7.40 -1.43 -4.84
C CYS A 414 6.66 -1.12 -6.15
N GLN A 415 7.36 -0.63 -7.17
CA GLN A 415 6.78 -0.33 -8.49
C GLN A 415 6.13 -1.56 -9.14
N GLY A 416 6.78 -2.73 -9.10
CA GLY A 416 6.27 -3.97 -9.70
C GLY A 416 5.07 -4.54 -8.94
N TYR A 417 5.00 -4.37 -7.62
CA TYR A 417 3.77 -4.63 -6.86
C TYR A 417 2.65 -3.71 -7.33
N ALA A 418 2.89 -2.39 -7.39
CA ALA A 418 1.87 -1.40 -7.72
C ALA A 418 1.34 -1.53 -9.16
N GLU A 419 2.22 -1.79 -10.13
CA GLU A 419 1.86 -2.03 -11.53
C GLU A 419 1.07 -3.33 -11.70
N THR A 420 1.49 -4.42 -11.04
CA THR A 420 0.78 -5.70 -11.06
C THR A 420 -0.59 -5.60 -10.40
N TYR A 421 -0.70 -4.90 -9.26
CA TYR A 421 -1.97 -4.68 -8.55
C TYR A 421 -2.95 -3.94 -9.45
N LYS A 422 -2.50 -2.82 -10.05
CA LYS A 422 -3.29 -2.05 -11.00
C LYS A 422 -3.75 -2.87 -12.20
N ALA A 423 -2.87 -3.72 -12.75
CA ALA A 423 -3.21 -4.55 -13.90
C ALA A 423 -4.34 -5.54 -13.58
N ILE A 424 -4.25 -6.25 -12.44
CA ILE A 424 -5.29 -7.18 -11.98
C ILE A 424 -6.59 -6.43 -11.66
N ALA A 425 -6.51 -5.32 -10.91
CA ALA A 425 -7.67 -4.53 -10.49
C ALA A 425 -8.44 -3.94 -11.69
N ASN A 426 -7.75 -3.35 -12.65
CA ASN A 426 -8.37 -2.82 -13.87
C ASN A 426 -8.96 -3.93 -14.75
N ARG A 427 -8.33 -5.12 -14.79
CA ARG A 427 -8.85 -6.30 -15.50
C ARG A 427 -10.08 -6.92 -14.81
N ALA A 428 -10.24 -6.70 -13.50
CA ALA A 428 -11.41 -7.08 -12.69
C ALA A 428 -12.52 -6.01 -12.66
N GLY A 429 -12.34 -4.88 -13.35
CA GLY A 429 -13.33 -3.80 -13.48
C GLY A 429 -13.28 -2.71 -12.41
N LEU A 430 -12.26 -2.69 -11.54
CA LEU A 430 -12.02 -1.59 -10.61
C LEU A 430 -11.25 -0.47 -11.33
N GLU A 431 -11.41 0.78 -10.89
CA GLU A 431 -10.54 1.87 -11.36
C GLU A 431 -9.33 2.00 -10.41
N CYS A 432 -8.14 1.64 -10.89
CA CYS A 432 -6.90 1.72 -10.12
C CYS A 432 -5.81 2.54 -10.83
N VAL A 433 -5.06 3.31 -10.03
CA VAL A 433 -3.86 4.05 -10.42
C VAL A 433 -2.66 3.64 -9.58
N VAL A 434 -1.47 3.75 -10.17
CA VAL A 434 -0.20 3.69 -9.43
C VAL A 434 0.09 5.11 -8.93
N VAL A 435 0.49 5.21 -7.67
CA VAL A 435 0.88 6.45 -7.01
C VAL A 435 2.35 6.35 -6.65
N GLY A 436 3.21 7.04 -7.39
CA GLY A 436 4.62 7.21 -7.05
C GLY A 436 4.82 8.37 -6.07
N GLY A 437 5.73 8.22 -5.11
CA GLY A 437 5.97 9.22 -4.07
C GLY A 437 7.10 8.83 -3.12
N HIS A 438 7.13 9.46 -1.95
CA HIS A 438 8.06 9.13 -0.85
C HIS A 438 7.34 8.32 0.25
N GLY A 439 8.04 7.36 0.85
CA GLY A 439 7.55 6.52 1.95
C GLY A 439 8.44 6.63 3.19
N LYS A 440 7.85 6.81 4.38
CA LYS A 440 8.53 6.67 5.69
C LYS A 440 8.75 5.19 6.03
N GLY A 441 9.43 4.48 5.13
CA GLY A 441 9.68 3.04 5.18
C GLY A 441 11.06 2.70 5.74
N PHE A 442 11.63 1.60 5.25
CA PHE A 442 12.98 1.16 5.58
C PHE A 442 14.01 2.27 5.33
N GLY A 443 14.87 2.54 6.32
CA GLY A 443 15.93 3.55 6.23
C GLY A 443 15.48 5.01 6.41
N HIS A 444 14.18 5.28 6.61
CA HIS A 444 13.75 6.62 7.00
C HIS A 444 14.20 6.93 8.43
N THR A 445 14.70 8.15 8.66
CA THR A 445 15.02 8.69 9.98
C THR A 445 14.07 9.87 10.27
N PRO A 446 13.42 9.91 11.44
CA PRO A 446 12.66 11.09 11.89
C PRO A 446 13.54 12.34 11.98
N LEU A 447 12.92 13.52 11.92
CA LEU A 447 13.61 14.77 12.21
C LEU A 447 13.84 14.93 13.71
N LYS A 448 14.99 15.49 14.08
CA LYS A 448 15.27 15.92 15.44
C LYS A 448 14.54 17.22 15.74
N LYS A 449 14.33 17.51 17.03
CA LYS A 449 13.64 18.73 17.50
C LYS A 449 14.30 19.99 16.94
N GLY A 450 13.54 20.81 16.23
CA GLY A 450 14.04 22.03 15.56
C GLY A 450 14.84 21.79 14.26
N GLU A 451 14.99 20.55 13.80
CA GLU A 451 15.58 20.24 12.50
C GLU A 451 14.63 20.63 11.35
N ARG A 452 15.19 21.10 10.23
CA ARG A 452 14.39 21.47 9.06
C ARG A 452 14.21 20.25 8.15
N PRO A 453 12.99 20.00 7.62
CA PRO A 453 12.78 19.01 6.58
C PRO A 453 13.75 19.16 5.40
N PRO A 454 14.20 18.05 4.79
CA PRO A 454 15.00 18.11 3.57
C PRO A 454 14.19 18.72 2.42
N PRO A 455 14.85 19.22 1.35
CA PRO A 455 14.16 19.72 0.16
C PRO A 455 13.16 18.71 -0.42
N PRO A 456 12.01 19.15 -0.96
CA PRO A 456 11.00 18.24 -1.51
C PRO A 456 11.54 17.25 -2.55
N LYS A 457 11.55 15.97 -2.18
CA LYS A 457 11.96 14.86 -3.04
C LYS A 457 10.96 13.71 -2.90
N PRO A 458 9.74 13.83 -3.47
CA PRO A 458 8.68 12.86 -3.34
C PRO A 458 8.90 11.67 -4.29
N ASP A 459 9.97 10.91 -4.06
CA ASP A 459 10.34 9.70 -4.81
C ASP A 459 10.82 8.57 -3.87
N GLY A 460 11.20 7.43 -4.47
CA GLY A 460 11.74 6.27 -3.76
C GLY A 460 10.71 5.19 -3.38
N HIS A 461 9.40 5.48 -3.50
CA HIS A 461 8.34 4.50 -3.21
C HIS A 461 7.17 4.58 -4.22
N ALA A 462 6.38 3.50 -4.30
CA ALA A 462 5.22 3.39 -5.17
C ALA A 462 4.17 2.44 -4.58
N TRP A 463 2.91 2.86 -4.61
CA TRP A 463 1.75 2.15 -4.06
C TRP A 463 0.51 2.38 -4.97
N ASN A 464 -0.70 2.06 -4.50
CA ASN A 464 -1.92 2.21 -5.28
C ASN A 464 -2.95 3.15 -4.64
N ALA A 465 -3.75 3.77 -5.50
CA ALA A 465 -5.10 4.20 -5.17
C ALA A 465 -6.08 3.39 -6.01
N VAL A 466 -7.15 2.87 -5.40
CA VAL A 466 -8.21 2.11 -6.08
C VAL A 466 -9.57 2.65 -5.68
N ARG A 467 -10.49 2.77 -6.64
CA ARG A 467 -11.86 3.19 -6.38
C ARG A 467 -12.70 1.98 -5.99
N ILE A 468 -13.25 2.04 -4.78
CA ILE A 468 -13.96 0.97 -4.07
C ILE A 468 -15.48 1.21 -4.11
N ASP A 469 -16.23 0.49 -3.26
CA ASP A 469 -17.67 0.71 -3.11
C ASP A 469 -17.98 2.15 -2.64
N GLY A 470 -19.18 2.63 -2.97
CA GLY A 470 -19.54 4.04 -2.79
C GLY A 470 -18.80 5.02 -3.72
N GLY A 471 -17.87 4.55 -4.56
CA GLY A 471 -17.08 5.40 -5.45
C GLY A 471 -15.93 6.15 -4.75
N VAL A 472 -15.60 5.78 -3.51
CA VAL A 472 -14.50 6.40 -2.74
C VAL A 472 -13.15 5.91 -3.27
N TRP A 473 -12.13 6.77 -3.26
CA TRP A 473 -10.74 6.36 -3.53
C TRP A 473 -10.08 5.88 -2.24
N LYS A 474 -9.58 4.65 -2.24
CA LYS A 474 -8.85 4.04 -1.12
C LYS A 474 -7.36 3.94 -1.46
N LEU A 475 -6.51 4.43 -0.57
CA LEU A 475 -5.07 4.17 -0.61
C LEU A 475 -4.75 2.80 -0.01
N LEU A 476 -3.81 2.08 -0.62
CA LEU A 476 -3.26 0.82 -0.12
C LEU A 476 -1.83 0.59 -0.64
N ASP A 477 -1.05 -0.20 0.10
CA ASP A 477 0.28 -0.64 -0.30
C ASP A 477 0.41 -2.18 -0.22
N ALA A 478 0.25 -2.86 -1.36
CA ALA A 478 0.43 -4.30 -1.46
C ALA A 478 1.88 -4.77 -1.29
N CYS A 479 2.87 -3.87 -1.37
CA CYS A 479 4.28 -4.17 -1.13
C CYS A 479 4.57 -4.24 0.37
N TRP A 480 4.17 -3.23 1.16
CA TRP A 480 4.32 -3.24 2.62
C TRP A 480 3.29 -4.17 3.30
N GLY A 481 2.13 -4.38 2.66
CA GLY A 481 1.14 -5.37 3.10
C GLY A 481 1.62 -6.82 3.00
N ALA A 482 2.51 -7.14 2.04
CA ALA A 482 3.05 -8.48 1.86
C ALA A 482 4.12 -8.88 2.89
N GLY A 483 4.89 -7.90 3.39
CA GLY A 483 5.99 -8.12 4.32
C GLY A 483 6.89 -6.89 4.44
N HIS A 484 8.01 -7.03 5.16
CA HIS A 484 8.95 -5.92 5.39
C HIS A 484 10.42 -6.37 5.28
N ILE A 485 11.34 -5.40 5.31
CA ILE A 485 12.79 -5.67 5.30
C ILE A 485 13.35 -5.59 6.72
N CYS A 486 14.06 -6.63 7.16
CA CYS A 486 14.70 -6.69 8.47
C CYS A 486 15.98 -5.84 8.51
N GLY A 487 15.98 -4.76 9.29
CA GLY A 487 17.12 -3.82 9.42
C GLY A 487 18.45 -4.44 9.85
N ALA A 488 18.43 -5.56 10.57
CA ALA A 488 19.66 -6.22 11.05
C ALA A 488 20.42 -7.02 9.98
N ASN A 489 19.79 -7.38 8.86
CA ASN A 489 20.39 -8.27 7.85
C ASN A 489 19.97 -8.01 6.40
N ASN A 490 19.16 -6.96 6.14
CA ASN A 490 18.66 -6.58 4.82
C ASN A 490 17.84 -7.69 4.09
N LEU A 491 17.32 -8.68 4.83
CA LEU A 491 16.48 -9.73 4.28
C LEU A 491 15.00 -9.34 4.33
N TYR A 492 14.22 -9.82 3.36
CA TYR A 492 12.76 -9.72 3.38
C TYR A 492 12.16 -10.75 4.34
N LYS A 493 11.29 -10.29 5.24
CA LYS A 493 10.42 -11.11 6.07
C LYS A 493 9.00 -11.03 5.51
N GLN A 494 8.51 -12.16 5.00
CA GLN A 494 7.12 -12.34 4.60
C GLN A 494 6.26 -12.39 5.88
N GLU A 495 5.47 -11.35 6.11
CA GLU A 495 4.62 -11.20 7.29
C GLU A 495 3.47 -10.27 6.93
N PHE A 496 2.24 -10.79 6.94
CA PHE A 496 1.08 -10.05 6.43
C PHE A 496 0.79 -8.82 7.28
N SER A 497 0.58 -7.67 6.63
CA SER A 497 0.25 -6.42 7.31
C SER A 497 -1.11 -5.87 6.85
N PRO A 498 -2.24 -6.36 7.41
CA PRO A 498 -3.58 -5.91 7.03
C PRO A 498 -3.78 -4.39 7.08
N LYS A 499 -3.05 -3.69 7.96
CA LYS A 499 -3.12 -2.23 8.14
C LYS A 499 -2.78 -1.43 6.89
N GLU A 500 -1.90 -1.94 6.02
CA GLU A 500 -1.54 -1.30 4.76
C GLU A 500 -2.67 -1.40 3.71
N PHE A 501 -3.78 -2.07 4.05
CA PHE A 501 -5.08 -2.00 3.38
C PHE A 501 -6.17 -1.35 4.24
N THR A 502 -6.26 -1.63 5.55
CA THR A 502 -7.38 -1.18 6.40
C THR A 502 -7.24 0.22 6.99
N SER A 503 -6.04 0.83 7.00
CA SER A 503 -5.85 2.19 7.53
C SER A 503 -6.61 3.25 6.72
N SER A 504 -7.07 4.32 7.37
CA SER A 504 -7.64 5.48 6.69
C SER A 504 -6.61 6.16 5.76
N ASN A 505 -7.07 6.89 4.74
CA ASN A 505 -6.17 7.60 3.82
C ASN A 505 -5.35 8.67 4.58
N GLU A 506 -5.88 9.20 5.67
CA GLU A 506 -5.23 10.17 6.55
C GLU A 506 -4.06 9.55 7.33
N SER A 507 -4.26 8.40 7.98
CA SER A 507 -3.18 7.70 8.70
C SER A 507 -2.16 7.08 7.72
N PHE A 508 -2.61 6.56 6.57
CA PHE A 508 -1.74 6.09 5.50
C PHE A 508 -0.84 7.21 4.95
N GLY A 509 -1.40 8.42 4.78
CA GLY A 509 -0.69 9.61 4.29
C GLY A 509 0.38 10.17 5.24
N LEU A 510 0.41 9.78 6.52
CA LEU A 510 1.49 10.11 7.45
C LEU A 510 2.81 9.42 7.07
N ARG A 511 2.71 8.27 6.39
CA ARG A 511 3.84 7.47 5.90
C ARG A 511 4.05 7.66 4.40
N HIS A 512 2.99 7.87 3.62
CA HIS A 512 3.02 7.92 2.15
C HIS A 512 2.72 9.33 1.60
N PHE A 513 3.70 9.99 0.98
CA PHE A 513 3.53 11.31 0.36
C PHE A 513 3.63 11.24 -1.17
N PRO A 514 2.52 11.45 -1.91
CA PRO A 514 2.51 11.29 -3.36
C PRO A 514 3.24 12.44 -4.08
N SER A 515 3.91 12.11 -5.19
CA SER A 515 4.53 13.09 -6.10
C SER A 515 3.52 14.08 -6.70
N ASN A 516 2.28 13.63 -6.91
CA ASN A 516 1.13 14.47 -7.24
C ASN A 516 0.24 14.65 -5.99
N PRO A 517 0.13 15.86 -5.41
CA PRO A 517 -0.68 16.11 -4.21
C PRO A 517 -2.16 15.74 -4.34
N SER A 518 -2.74 15.70 -5.56
CA SER A 518 -4.14 15.28 -5.74
C SER A 518 -4.38 13.80 -5.42
N TYR A 519 -3.33 12.98 -5.30
CA TYR A 519 -3.41 11.56 -4.95
C TYR A 519 -3.31 11.27 -3.45
N GLN A 520 -3.45 12.29 -2.59
CA GLN A 520 -3.60 12.07 -1.14
C GLN A 520 -4.98 11.51 -0.75
N TYR A 521 -6.02 11.77 -1.56
CA TYR A 521 -7.38 11.24 -1.43
C TYR A 521 -7.98 11.32 0.01
N ARG A 522 -7.66 12.38 0.76
CA ARG A 522 -8.15 12.57 2.13
C ARG A 522 -9.64 12.91 2.14
N SER A 523 -10.35 12.32 3.09
CA SER A 523 -11.77 12.59 3.39
C SER A 523 -12.01 14.01 3.92
N ASP A 524 -11.02 14.60 4.60
CA ASP A 524 -11.07 15.98 5.09
C ASP A 524 -10.82 17.06 4.02
N GLY A 525 -10.58 16.65 2.77
CA GLY A 525 -10.33 17.55 1.65
C GLY A 525 -9.04 18.38 1.73
N ARG A 526 -8.21 18.20 2.78
CA ARG A 526 -6.94 18.92 2.92
C ARG A 526 -5.89 18.38 1.94
N VAL A 527 -4.96 19.25 1.57
CA VAL A 527 -3.71 18.86 0.91
C VAL A 527 -2.57 19.09 1.89
N VAL A 528 -2.02 18.01 2.43
CA VAL A 528 -0.86 18.01 3.33
C VAL A 528 0.36 18.49 2.56
N SER A 529 1.13 19.41 3.13
CA SER A 529 2.39 19.90 2.52
C SER A 529 3.55 18.94 2.74
N TRP A 530 4.63 19.03 1.94
CA TRP A 530 5.86 18.25 2.18
C TRP A 530 6.44 18.52 3.58
N GLU A 531 6.40 19.77 4.05
CA GLU A 531 6.93 20.16 5.35
C GLU A 531 6.13 19.54 6.50
N GLU A 532 4.80 19.61 6.42
CA GLU A 532 3.84 19.00 7.35
C GLU A 532 3.95 17.47 7.35
N TYR A 533 4.06 16.84 6.18
CA TYR A 533 4.30 15.41 6.06
C TYR A 533 5.62 15.00 6.70
N TYR A 534 6.73 15.65 6.37
CA TYR A 534 8.05 15.18 6.78
C TYR A 534 8.24 15.36 8.30
N ARG A 535 7.83 16.51 8.84
CA ARG A 535 7.77 16.76 10.31
C ARG A 535 6.77 15.82 11.00
N GLY A 536 5.59 15.61 10.41
CA GLY A 536 4.55 14.77 10.99
C GLY A 536 3.82 15.48 12.14
N ARG A 537 3.48 14.73 13.20
CA ARG A 537 2.58 15.19 14.28
C ARG A 537 3.27 16.00 15.39
N VAL A 538 4.61 16.05 15.41
CA VAL A 538 5.44 16.59 16.50
C VAL A 538 6.70 17.28 15.97
N ASP A 539 7.29 18.17 16.76
CA ASP A 539 8.61 18.76 16.50
C ASP A 539 9.67 18.04 17.35
N GLY A 540 9.98 16.80 16.96
CA GLY A 540 10.89 15.91 17.67
C GLY A 540 10.62 14.43 17.37
N GLU A 541 11.27 13.55 18.14
CA GLU A 541 11.03 12.11 18.06
C GLU A 541 9.75 11.73 18.84
N PRO A 542 8.90 10.81 18.32
CA PRO A 542 7.75 10.28 19.05
C PRO A 542 8.18 9.26 20.12
N PRO A 543 7.35 8.96 21.14
CA PRO A 543 7.64 7.91 22.10
C PRO A 543 7.84 6.55 21.44
N VAL A 544 8.65 5.70 22.07
CA VAL A 544 8.98 4.38 21.54
C VAL A 544 7.76 3.47 21.67
N PHE A 545 7.12 3.16 20.55
CA PHE A 545 6.02 2.23 20.45
C PHE A 545 6.54 0.81 20.19
N TYR A 546 6.22 -0.14 21.07
CA TYR A 546 6.66 -1.54 20.94
C TYR A 546 5.60 -2.40 20.23
N THR A 547 6.03 -3.46 19.53
CA THR A 547 5.15 -4.37 18.76
C THR A 547 3.96 -4.91 19.56
N ASN A 548 4.15 -5.12 20.86
CA ASN A 548 3.12 -5.55 21.81
C ASN A 548 1.90 -4.60 21.84
N GLY A 549 2.11 -3.29 21.65
CA GLY A 549 1.03 -2.30 21.60
C GLY A 549 0.12 -2.47 20.39
N HIS A 550 0.66 -2.87 19.23
CA HIS A 550 -0.15 -3.17 18.05
C HIS A 550 -0.95 -4.47 18.24
N GLN A 551 -0.42 -5.45 18.98
CA GLN A 551 -1.12 -6.70 19.30
C GLN A 551 -2.31 -6.48 20.25
N GLU A 552 -2.21 -5.50 21.15
CA GLU A 552 -3.34 -5.02 21.96
C GLU A 552 -4.18 -3.92 21.27
N GLY A 553 -4.05 -3.78 19.95
CA GLY A 553 -4.90 -2.91 19.15
C GLY A 553 -4.83 -1.43 19.51
N ILE A 554 -3.72 -0.97 20.09
CA ILE A 554 -3.55 0.43 20.51
C ILE A 554 -3.24 1.30 19.28
N ALA A 555 -3.94 2.42 19.17
CA ALA A 555 -3.74 3.41 18.13
C ALA A 555 -2.49 4.25 18.41
N GLU A 556 -1.40 4.01 17.69
CA GLU A 556 -0.15 4.79 17.77
C GLU A 556 -0.42 6.29 17.56
N GLU A 557 -1.39 6.63 16.70
CA GLU A 557 -1.84 8.00 16.46
C GLU A 557 -2.51 8.71 17.65
N SER A 558 -2.93 7.97 18.68
CA SER A 558 -3.67 8.49 19.85
C SER A 558 -2.80 8.75 21.07
N VAL A 559 -1.53 8.35 21.02
CA VAL A 559 -0.61 8.33 22.17
C VAL A 559 -0.24 9.74 22.59
N GLU A 560 -0.48 10.04 23.86
CA GLU A 560 -0.04 11.24 24.57
C GLU A 560 0.80 10.84 25.80
N PRO A 561 1.85 11.60 26.16
CA PRO A 561 2.39 12.75 25.41
C PRO A 561 2.98 12.36 24.05
N LYS A 562 2.80 13.18 23.01
CA LYS A 562 3.23 12.85 21.63
C LYS A 562 4.75 12.89 21.40
N GLU A 563 5.47 13.67 22.20
CA GLU A 563 6.94 13.76 22.13
C GLU A 563 7.56 12.68 23.02
N ALA A 564 8.72 12.16 22.64
CA ALA A 564 9.42 11.13 23.41
C ALA A 564 9.90 11.61 24.79
N ASP A 565 10.19 12.91 24.95
CA ASP A 565 10.85 13.48 26.12
C ASP A 565 9.84 14.28 26.99
N ILE A 566 9.79 13.97 28.28
CA ILE A 566 8.87 14.59 29.25
C ILE A 566 9.66 15.40 30.28
N ALA A 567 9.38 16.71 30.37
CA ALA A 567 10.07 17.63 31.27
C ALA A 567 9.56 17.54 32.72
N ILE A 568 10.32 16.88 33.60
CA ILE A 568 9.87 16.52 34.96
C ILE A 568 9.85 17.68 35.95
N TYR A 569 10.60 18.75 35.68
CA TYR A 569 10.77 19.88 36.61
C TYR A 569 9.49 20.71 36.81
N SER A 570 8.55 20.61 35.85
CA SER A 570 7.26 21.27 35.90
C SER A 570 6.44 20.83 37.13
N SER A 571 5.60 21.74 37.64
CA SER A 571 4.57 21.40 38.64
C SER A 571 3.25 21.03 37.97
N GLN A 572 3.33 20.39 36.80
CA GLN A 572 2.17 20.06 35.95
C GLN A 572 1.81 18.58 36.11
N VAL A 573 0.53 18.29 35.93
CA VAL A 573 0.03 16.91 35.77
C VAL A 573 0.26 16.52 34.32
N VAL A 574 0.99 15.43 34.11
CA VAL A 574 1.17 14.78 32.81
C VAL A 574 0.08 13.73 32.67
N ARG A 575 -0.80 13.92 31.68
CA ARG A 575 -1.72 12.87 31.25
C ARG A 575 -1.02 11.97 30.25
N PHE A 576 -0.90 10.70 30.59
CA PHE A 576 -0.68 9.65 29.61
C PHE A 576 -2.05 9.17 29.14
N GLN A 577 -2.31 9.18 27.83
CA GLN A 577 -3.56 8.64 27.27
C GLN A 577 -3.34 8.02 25.89
N PHE A 578 -4.16 7.02 25.57
CA PHE A 578 -4.19 6.36 24.26
C PHE A 578 -5.51 5.58 24.10
N SER A 579 -5.96 5.39 22.86
CA SER A 579 -7.16 4.63 22.52
C SER A 579 -6.84 3.28 21.89
N LYS A 580 -7.85 2.42 21.76
CA LYS A 580 -7.86 1.36 20.76
C LYS A 580 -7.95 1.95 19.35
N ILE A 581 -7.63 1.12 18.36
CA ILE A 581 -7.65 1.44 16.93
C ILE A 581 -9.06 1.74 16.38
N CYS A 582 -10.10 1.23 17.04
CA CYS A 582 -11.49 1.63 16.86
C CYS A 582 -12.33 1.21 18.09
N GLU A 583 -13.55 1.73 18.20
CA GLU A 583 -14.49 1.42 19.31
C GLU A 583 -15.00 -0.04 19.29
N HIS A 584 -14.91 -0.72 18.15
CA HIS A 584 -15.37 -2.10 17.98
C HIS A 584 -14.34 -3.15 18.43
N TRP A 585 -13.05 -2.78 18.40
CA TRP A 585 -11.93 -3.67 18.68
C TRP A 585 -11.91 -4.05 20.16
N THR A 586 -11.88 -5.34 20.46
CA THR A 586 -11.64 -5.83 21.83
C THR A 586 -10.60 -6.93 21.84
N SER A 587 -9.80 -7.02 22.91
CA SER A 587 -8.77 -8.06 23.03
C SER A 587 -9.35 -9.48 22.91
N GLU A 588 -10.63 -9.66 23.28
CA GLU A 588 -11.33 -10.95 23.23
C GLU A 588 -11.82 -11.35 21.83
N LYS A 589 -12.03 -10.39 20.92
CA LYS A 589 -12.48 -10.64 19.54
C LYS A 589 -11.33 -10.61 18.54
N ASP A 590 -10.50 -9.57 18.64
CA ASP A 590 -9.52 -9.15 17.64
C ASP A 590 -8.07 -9.29 18.15
N GLY A 591 -7.89 -9.64 19.43
CA GLY A 591 -6.60 -9.74 20.10
C GLY A 591 -6.32 -11.12 20.68
N LEU A 592 -5.64 -11.15 21.83
CA LEU A 592 -5.09 -12.37 22.45
C LEU A 592 -5.93 -12.89 23.64
N GLY A 593 -7.25 -12.66 23.63
CA GLY A 593 -8.17 -13.08 24.68
C GLY A 593 -8.47 -11.96 25.68
N LYS A 594 -8.67 -12.28 26.97
CA LYS A 594 -9.08 -11.27 27.97
C LYS A 594 -8.15 -10.03 27.96
N PRO A 595 -8.71 -8.82 28.19
CA PRO A 595 -7.92 -7.60 28.20
C PRO A 595 -6.85 -7.68 29.31
N PRO A 596 -5.60 -7.29 29.04
CA PRO A 596 -4.55 -7.29 30.05
C PRO A 596 -4.62 -6.03 30.92
N LEU A 597 -4.14 -6.11 32.16
CA LEU A 597 -3.98 -4.92 32.99
C LEU A 597 -2.80 -4.10 32.46
N LEU A 598 -3.06 -2.84 32.12
CA LEU A 598 -2.02 -1.87 31.76
C LEU A 598 -1.59 -1.07 32.99
N LEU A 599 -0.28 -0.88 33.13
CA LEU A 599 0.40 -0.29 34.28
C LEU A 599 1.37 0.78 33.78
N LEU A 600 1.41 1.95 34.42
CA LEU A 600 2.46 2.94 34.22
C LEU A 600 3.61 2.64 35.20
N SER A 601 4.82 2.48 34.67
CA SER A 601 6.06 2.35 35.43
C SER A 601 6.64 3.73 35.69
N ILE A 602 6.68 4.14 36.96
CA ILE A 602 7.28 5.39 37.44
C ILE A 602 8.35 5.11 38.51
N HIS A 603 9.21 6.09 38.79
CA HIS A 603 10.35 5.94 39.72
C HIS A 603 10.31 6.89 40.94
N GLY A 604 9.30 7.77 41.05
CA GLY A 604 9.19 8.77 42.12
C GLY A 604 10.23 9.90 42.03
N VAL A 605 10.05 10.94 42.86
CA VAL A 605 10.84 12.20 42.82
C VAL A 605 12.37 11.99 42.82
N ASP A 606 12.88 11.08 43.65
CA ASP A 606 14.32 10.78 43.74
C ASP A 606 14.81 9.75 42.70
N GLY A 607 13.92 9.23 41.85
CA GLY A 607 14.21 8.17 40.88
C GLY A 607 14.52 6.79 41.49
N ARG A 608 14.14 6.55 42.75
CA ARG A 608 14.50 5.37 43.56
C ARG A 608 13.32 4.51 44.03
N LYS A 609 12.10 4.87 43.63
CA LYS A 609 10.85 4.25 44.07
C LYS A 609 10.10 3.67 42.87
N ASP A 610 10.63 2.57 42.34
CA ASP A 610 10.03 1.83 41.23
C ASP A 610 8.60 1.40 41.59
N GLU A 611 7.62 1.95 40.89
CA GLU A 611 6.21 1.75 41.15
C GLU A 611 5.42 1.55 39.86
N MET A 612 4.70 0.43 39.79
CA MET A 612 3.66 0.16 38.80
C MET A 612 2.32 0.69 39.30
N VAL A 613 1.72 1.63 38.56
CA VAL A 613 0.40 2.23 38.85
C VAL A 613 -0.62 1.77 37.79
N PRO A 614 -1.77 1.19 38.16
CA PRO A 614 -2.80 0.82 37.19
C PRO A 614 -3.33 2.01 36.39
N ILE A 615 -3.48 1.81 35.08
CA ILE A 615 -4.02 2.80 34.14
C ILE A 615 -5.55 2.64 34.09
N GLU A 616 -6.28 3.75 34.14
CA GLU A 616 -7.74 3.77 34.05
C GLU A 616 -8.21 3.49 32.62
N THR A 617 -9.42 2.96 32.45
CA THR A 617 -9.97 2.68 31.12
C THR A 617 -11.49 2.57 31.12
N ASN A 618 -12.10 2.92 29.99
CA ASN A 618 -13.51 2.63 29.67
C ASN A 618 -13.64 1.53 28.59
N GLY A 619 -12.57 0.79 28.31
CA GLY A 619 -12.48 -0.23 27.25
C GLY A 619 -11.97 0.30 25.91
N TYR A 620 -12.30 1.54 25.53
CA TYR A 620 -11.80 2.18 24.31
C TYR A 620 -10.62 3.12 24.57
N TRP A 621 -10.76 4.05 25.52
CA TRP A 621 -9.68 4.90 26.00
C TRP A 621 -9.00 4.28 27.22
N HIS A 622 -7.70 4.51 27.32
CA HIS A 622 -6.87 4.29 28.49
C HIS A 622 -6.24 5.64 28.90
N TRP A 623 -6.20 5.96 30.19
CA TRP A 623 -5.58 7.19 30.68
C TRP A 623 -5.04 7.05 32.10
N ILE A 624 -4.04 7.86 32.44
CA ILE A 624 -3.57 8.07 33.81
C ILE A 624 -2.95 9.46 33.95
N ASP A 625 -3.26 10.14 35.05
CA ASP A 625 -2.79 11.47 35.40
C ASP A 625 -1.76 11.38 36.53
N VAL A 626 -0.54 11.86 36.31
CA VAL A 626 0.56 11.81 37.30
C VAL A 626 1.32 13.15 37.30
N ASN A 627 1.74 13.67 38.46
CA ASN A 627 2.57 14.88 38.48
C ASN A 627 3.92 14.61 37.79
N ALA A 628 4.42 15.54 36.98
CA ALA A 628 5.67 15.38 36.24
C ALA A 628 6.86 14.99 37.15
N ARG A 629 6.86 15.48 38.41
CA ARG A 629 7.86 15.19 39.43
C ARG A 629 7.79 13.77 40.01
N ASP A 630 6.64 13.11 39.98
CA ASP A 630 6.48 11.75 40.53
C ASP A 630 6.91 10.67 39.52
N LEU A 631 7.18 11.06 38.27
CA LEU A 631 7.56 10.16 37.18
C LEU A 631 8.94 9.51 37.38
N GLY A 632 9.92 10.25 37.93
CA GLY A 632 11.31 9.83 38.04
C GLY A 632 12.28 11.01 38.01
N ALA A 633 13.57 10.70 37.96
CA ALA A 633 14.68 11.64 37.79
C ALA A 633 15.08 11.80 36.29
N PRO A 634 15.83 12.86 35.90
CA PRO A 634 16.24 13.05 34.52
C PRO A 634 17.15 11.92 34.04
N GLY A 635 17.01 11.52 32.77
CA GLY A 635 17.71 10.38 32.19
C GLY A 635 17.11 9.01 32.52
N GLN A 636 16.06 8.94 33.34
CA GLN A 636 15.22 7.74 33.47
C GLN A 636 14.13 7.69 32.38
N SER A 637 13.24 6.71 32.45
CA SER A 637 12.19 6.50 31.45
C SER A 637 10.89 6.00 32.05
N VAL A 638 9.78 6.70 31.79
CA VAL A 638 8.45 6.17 32.06
C VAL A 638 8.02 5.22 30.95
N GLN A 639 7.44 4.09 31.31
CA GLN A 639 7.05 3.04 30.38
C GLN A 639 5.65 2.53 30.72
N VAL A 640 4.81 2.27 29.72
CA VAL A 640 3.57 1.53 29.94
C VAL A 640 3.85 0.04 29.76
N ALA A 641 3.52 -0.72 30.79
CA ALA A 641 3.71 -2.16 30.90
C ALA A 641 2.35 -2.88 30.87
N MET A 642 2.32 -4.01 30.18
CA MET A 642 1.20 -4.95 30.13
C MET A 642 1.50 -6.10 31.09
N LEU A 643 0.65 -6.35 32.08
CA LEU A 643 0.81 -7.48 33.00
C LEU A 643 0.69 -8.80 32.24
N THR A 644 1.76 -9.61 32.21
CA THR A 644 1.80 -10.90 31.49
C THR A 644 1.67 -12.10 32.43
N SER A 645 2.11 -11.99 33.69
CA SER A 645 1.80 -13.00 34.70
C SER A 645 1.72 -12.43 36.10
N ILE A 646 0.94 -13.10 36.94
CA ILE A 646 0.79 -12.82 38.37
C ILE A 646 0.64 -14.15 39.11
N ASP A 647 1.45 -14.38 40.16
CA ASP A 647 1.34 -15.58 40.99
C ASP A 647 1.50 -16.91 40.21
N GLY A 648 2.31 -16.87 39.14
CA GLY A 648 2.50 -17.98 38.19
C GLY A 648 1.35 -18.20 37.20
N GLN A 649 0.27 -17.43 37.28
CA GLN A 649 -0.89 -17.47 36.37
C GLN A 649 -0.80 -16.38 35.29
N ASP A 650 -1.62 -16.49 34.24
CA ASP A 650 -1.80 -15.45 33.22
C ASP A 650 -2.23 -14.11 33.84
N GLY A 651 -1.65 -13.01 33.35
CA GLY A 651 -1.99 -11.64 33.75
C GLY A 651 -3.27 -11.08 33.09
N ARG A 652 -3.85 -11.77 32.10
CA ARG A 652 -5.05 -11.32 31.39
C ARG A 652 -6.33 -11.41 32.21
N GLY A 653 -7.15 -10.37 32.13
CA GLY A 653 -8.39 -10.24 32.88
C GLY A 653 -8.22 -9.89 34.36
N VAL A 654 -6.98 -9.69 34.84
CA VAL A 654 -6.70 -9.26 36.22
C VAL A 654 -7.14 -7.81 36.41
N THR A 655 -7.94 -7.54 37.43
CA THR A 655 -8.37 -6.18 37.75
C THR A 655 -7.31 -5.39 38.50
N ALA A 656 -7.36 -4.05 38.40
CA ALA A 656 -6.53 -3.16 39.21
C ALA A 656 -6.64 -3.45 40.72
N LYS A 657 -7.82 -3.86 41.20
CA LYS A 657 -8.06 -4.22 42.61
C LYS A 657 -7.31 -5.48 43.03
N GLU A 658 -7.32 -6.52 42.20
CA GLU A 658 -6.61 -7.79 42.46
C GLU A 658 -5.09 -7.60 42.37
N PHE A 659 -4.63 -6.83 41.39
CA PHE A 659 -3.24 -6.42 41.28
C PHE A 659 -2.77 -5.68 42.54
N LEU A 660 -3.48 -4.64 42.98
CA LEU A 660 -3.13 -3.90 44.20
C LEU A 660 -3.18 -4.76 45.47
N ALA A 661 -4.09 -5.73 45.55
CA ALA A 661 -4.15 -6.68 46.68
C ALA A 661 -2.99 -7.68 46.72
N LYS A 662 -2.35 -7.96 45.57
CA LYS A 662 -1.19 -8.87 45.43
C LYS A 662 0.16 -8.16 45.24
N LYS A 663 0.18 -6.85 44.97
CA LYS A 663 1.39 -6.03 44.74
C LYS A 663 2.37 -6.16 45.92
N GLY A 664 3.62 -6.51 45.60
CA GLY A 664 4.68 -6.77 46.59
C GLY A 664 4.55 -8.07 47.40
N ARG A 665 3.57 -8.94 47.10
CA ARG A 665 3.32 -10.21 47.83
C ARG A 665 3.54 -11.47 46.99
N VAL A 666 3.46 -11.36 45.66
CA VAL A 666 3.62 -12.48 44.71
C VAL A 666 4.58 -12.10 43.60
N GLY A 667 5.13 -13.10 42.92
CA GLY A 667 5.88 -12.89 41.68
C GLY A 667 4.97 -12.35 40.57
N MET A 668 5.48 -11.42 39.77
CA MET A 668 4.78 -10.79 38.64
C MET A 668 5.74 -10.65 37.47
N ALA A 669 5.21 -10.67 36.24
CA ALA A 669 5.94 -10.33 35.03
C ALA A 669 5.09 -9.43 34.13
N TRP A 670 5.76 -8.67 33.27
CA TRP A 670 5.13 -7.73 32.34
C TRP A 670 5.94 -7.59 31.06
N ALA A 671 5.29 -7.07 30.01
CA ALA A 671 5.93 -6.69 28.74
C ALA A 671 5.59 -5.24 28.41
N TYR A 672 6.58 -4.45 27.98
CA TYR A 672 6.37 -3.04 27.68
C TYR A 672 5.68 -2.82 26.33
N ILE A 673 4.83 -1.78 26.25
CA ILE A 673 4.10 -1.37 25.05
C ILE A 673 4.45 0.05 24.57
N LEU A 674 4.82 0.95 25.48
CA LEU A 674 5.19 2.36 25.21
C LEU A 674 6.34 2.78 26.13
N LYS A 675 7.24 3.67 25.65
CA LYS A 675 8.29 4.31 26.46
C LYS A 675 8.50 5.79 26.10
N TRP A 676 8.65 6.61 27.13
CA TRP A 676 9.14 8.00 27.11
C TRP A 676 10.47 8.12 27.85
N ASN A 677 11.23 9.18 27.61
CA ASN A 677 12.39 9.59 28.40
C ASN A 677 12.01 10.74 29.35
N LEU A 678 12.70 10.86 30.48
CA LEU A 678 12.54 11.97 31.41
C LEU A 678 13.70 12.97 31.27
N VAL A 679 13.38 14.26 31.20
CA VAL A 679 14.34 15.36 30.97
C VAL A 679 14.17 16.54 31.93
#